data_AF-A0A978RY34-F1
#
_entry.id   AF-A0A978RY34-F1
#
_cell.length_a   1.000
_cell.length_b   1.000
_cell.length_c   1.000
_cell.angle_alpha   90.00
_cell.angle_beta   90.00
_cell.angle_gamma   90.00
#
_symmetry.space_group_name_H-M   'P 1'
#
loop_
_entity.id
_entity.type
_entity.pdbx_description
1 polymer ?
#
loop_
_entity_poly.entity_id
_entity_poly.type
_entity_poly.pdbx_seq_one_letter_code
_entity_poly.pdbx_strand_id
1 'polypeptide(L)'
;MANFRKLTASSLTFLTLPLLSPWALPAIAQDLKPTSYIAQAEPAQTPGDRAFAEGMALFRQKTPESIQAAIQKLEEALTLYQQEGNQVQEGNTLSNIGAMYFILQDFDTALSYYNRALPLQQQIDDKTGVAFTLNKIARLYEEQGDSQKALDYYSQSVPLFHEEEDKPVLADTLNTIGFLQLRSRDFPAALESYNQALALHQEIGNLGGAALSLLGMGRIKDQLGEKQSALEYYNQALTLRRQLGDKGEESLVLSNIGKVYSDLGEKQTAIEYYNQALSIQQEIGNQAAAATILNNLGRVYESSGDWQAALNHYEQSLSLLRDLGNRQFEAFTLSNIGSVKSTIGEKQTALDYYNQAANILRELGDQSSLASIINNMGAVYDDLGDKKTALDYYTQSLAVLQKLGDKVREASTINNIGYVYNYLGDKQKALEYYNRALPLYREIGYKEGVALSLSNIGLLYSDLGDNQQALEYLNQALVLEREVGNKRGESITLGGIGVIYFKLQDFAAALDYYQQSLPLARQTGDRDATATTLYNLAGVARAQGKLQEGITYIEEAITIIEDLRQKVDSSELRSSFFAEKYNYYELYIDMLMQLHRQQPQAGYDSKALQVSERSRARTLLELLTEANADIRSGVDPKLRLQEISLQEKVNTAAQRQVEILSAEHTPEQANAIQQQLDQLLRELDGVRADIRTTSPRYAALTQPQPLTLAQMQALLDENTLLLQYSLGETRSYLWAVSKTEITSYELPARKEIETATLSFRDAIISPALRIRKARALEAAQKLSELILSPVADKLGEKRLVIVSDRDLHYIPFAALSLPGNNGEPLIVKHEIINLPSASTLAILRQETSQRPPAPKTLAVLADPVFAPSDPRVQAQSNGDTTNTTLLTPIINNAARDVGITGELARLPNTRSEAQTLLTLVPEANDFSAFDFAANRQTATSEQMANYQIIHFATHGFFNAQNPQLSGLVMSLVDEKGQPVDGFLRLHDIYNLNLAADLVVLSACQTGLGEIVKGEGISGLTRGFMYAGTPRLVASLWSVDDAATAALMSKFYREMLQNKMRPAAALRAAQLEMLQSREWDLPYFWAAFGFQGEWR
;
A
#
# COMPACT_ATOMS: atom_id res chain seq x y z
N MET A 1 -33.96 28.45 -13.81
CA MET A 1 -33.42 27.85 -15.06
C MET A 1 -31.91 27.90 -14.94
N ALA A 2 -31.28 27.10 -14.08
CA ALA A 2 -31.14 25.64 -14.08
C ALA A 2 -30.17 25.15 -15.17
N ASN A 3 -28.90 24.96 -14.79
CA ASN A 3 -28.10 23.72 -14.95
C ASN A 3 -26.62 24.00 -15.28
N PHE A 4 -25.75 23.86 -14.27
CA PHE A 4 -24.30 23.62 -14.38
C PHE A 4 -24.02 22.37 -13.54
N ARG A 5 -23.72 21.21 -14.16
CA ARG A 5 -22.43 20.67 -14.67
C ARG A 5 -21.71 19.84 -13.60
N LYS A 6 -21.84 18.52 -13.79
CA LYS A 6 -21.16 17.41 -13.11
C LYS A 6 -19.74 17.26 -13.64
N LEU A 7 -18.76 17.01 -12.77
CA LEU A 7 -17.39 16.56 -13.12
C LEU A 7 -16.97 15.56 -12.04
N THR A 8 -16.47 14.40 -12.47
CA THR A 8 -16.06 13.26 -11.61
C THR A 8 -14.55 13.16 -11.43
N ALA A 9 -14.12 12.90 -10.20
CA ALA A 9 -12.76 12.74 -9.70
C ALA A 9 -12.08 11.44 -10.20
N SER A 10 -11.70 11.41 -11.48
CA SER A 10 -10.69 10.47 -12.00
C SER A 10 -9.87 11.10 -13.12
N SER A 11 -9.75 12.44 -13.13
CA SER A 11 -9.30 13.15 -14.32
C SER A 11 -8.64 14.50 -14.07
N LEU A 12 -7.70 14.59 -13.13
CA LEU A 12 -6.80 15.75 -13.03
C LEU A 12 -5.34 15.31 -13.08
N THR A 13 -4.96 14.68 -14.19
CA THR A 13 -3.62 14.85 -14.76
C THR A 13 -3.55 16.23 -15.39
N PHE A 14 -3.14 17.23 -14.60
CA PHE A 14 -2.64 18.48 -15.15
C PHE A 14 -1.27 18.21 -15.77
N LEU A 15 -1.23 17.97 -17.08
CA LEU A 15 -0.07 18.21 -17.90
C LEU A 15 -0.57 18.85 -19.20
N THR A 16 -0.36 20.16 -19.30
CA THR A 16 -0.10 20.80 -20.59
C THR A 16 0.84 19.90 -21.37
N LEU A 17 0.53 19.53 -22.61
CA LEU A 17 1.51 18.92 -23.52
C LEU A 17 2.85 19.67 -23.41
N PRO A 18 3.97 18.96 -23.23
CA PRO A 18 5.12 19.37 -23.99
C PRO A 18 5.91 18.19 -24.58
N LEU A 19 6.43 18.49 -25.77
CA LEU A 19 7.53 17.84 -26.48
C LEU A 19 7.17 16.56 -27.25
N LEU A 20 7.22 16.77 -28.57
CA LEU A 20 6.98 15.87 -29.69
C LEU A 20 5.53 15.44 -29.81
N SER A 21 4.74 16.26 -30.51
CA SER A 21 3.63 15.71 -31.27
C SER A 21 4.18 14.58 -32.17
N PRO A 22 3.69 13.33 -32.06
CA PRO A 22 3.87 12.36 -33.15
C PRO A 22 3.25 12.88 -34.46
N TRP A 23 2.42 13.92 -34.35
CA TRP A 23 1.74 14.64 -35.42
C TRP A 23 2.64 15.62 -36.20
N ALA A 24 3.90 15.86 -35.77
CA ALA A 24 4.85 16.64 -36.58
C ALA A 24 5.50 15.82 -37.71
N LEU A 25 5.51 14.49 -37.64
CA LEU A 25 6.30 13.67 -38.57
C LEU A 25 5.63 13.24 -39.89
N PRO A 26 4.30 13.40 -40.12
CA PRO A 26 3.78 13.40 -41.49
C PRO A 26 3.65 14.82 -42.08
N ALA A 27 3.56 15.87 -41.24
CA ALA A 27 3.33 17.25 -41.68
C ALA A 27 4.56 17.90 -42.33
N ILE A 28 5.77 17.44 -42.01
CA ILE A 28 7.01 17.88 -42.69
C ILE A 28 6.95 17.61 -44.20
N ALA A 29 6.16 16.63 -44.66
CA ALA A 29 6.02 16.32 -46.08
C ALA A 29 4.83 17.03 -46.79
N GLN A 30 3.73 17.31 -46.09
CA GLN A 30 2.51 17.84 -46.72
C GLN A 30 2.43 19.36 -46.78
N ASP A 31 3.09 20.09 -45.89
CA ASP A 31 3.16 21.57 -45.92
C ASP A 31 4.35 22.12 -46.72
N LEU A 32 5.06 21.25 -47.43
CA LEU A 32 5.94 21.64 -48.55
C LEU A 32 5.15 21.71 -49.86
N LYS A 33 3.92 22.24 -49.84
CA LYS A 33 3.58 23.16 -50.92
C LYS A 33 4.57 24.32 -50.74
N PRO A 34 5.31 24.72 -51.78
CA PRO A 34 5.85 26.07 -51.77
C PRO A 34 4.72 26.95 -51.26
N THR A 35 4.91 27.64 -50.13
CA THR A 35 4.18 28.89 -49.94
C THR A 35 4.24 29.61 -51.27
N SER A 36 3.15 30.25 -51.66
CA SER A 36 2.91 30.93 -52.94
C SER A 36 3.96 32.01 -53.30
N TYR A 37 5.08 32.03 -52.59
CA TYR A 37 6.21 32.94 -52.65
C TYR A 37 7.58 32.23 -52.79
N ILE A 38 7.65 31.04 -53.41
CA ILE A 38 8.80 30.84 -54.32
C ILE A 38 8.46 31.65 -55.55
N ALA A 39 9.00 32.87 -55.64
CA ALA A 39 8.80 33.75 -56.79
C ALA A 39 8.87 32.90 -58.07
N GLN A 40 7.78 32.89 -58.85
CA GLN A 40 7.87 32.35 -60.20
C GLN A 40 8.94 33.17 -60.88
N ALA A 41 10.04 32.51 -61.27
CA ALA A 41 11.16 33.17 -61.90
C ALA A 41 10.63 33.95 -63.11
N GLU A 42 10.72 35.28 -63.04
CA GLU A 42 10.76 36.10 -64.25
C GLU A 42 11.84 35.50 -65.18
N PRO A 43 11.70 35.61 -66.51
CA PRO A 43 12.69 35.06 -67.43
C PRO A 43 14.08 35.57 -67.03
N ALA A 44 14.97 34.67 -66.61
CA ALA A 44 16.24 35.02 -65.95
C ALA A 44 17.06 36.00 -66.80
N GLN A 45 17.17 37.26 -66.34
CA GLN A 45 17.85 38.32 -67.10
C GLN A 45 19.31 38.52 -66.65
N THR A 46 19.67 38.07 -65.44
CA THR A 46 21.04 38.18 -64.90
C THR A 46 21.70 36.81 -64.63
N PRO A 47 23.04 36.73 -64.48
CA PRO A 47 23.72 35.55 -63.97
C PRO A 47 23.21 35.12 -62.59
N GLY A 48 22.90 36.06 -61.69
CA GLY A 48 22.33 35.78 -60.37
C GLY A 48 20.98 35.05 -60.45
N ASP A 49 20.06 35.51 -61.30
CA ASP A 49 18.73 34.90 -61.47
C ASP A 49 18.79 33.47 -61.99
N ARG A 50 19.77 33.16 -62.85
CA ARG A 50 20.00 31.79 -63.34
C ARG A 50 20.49 30.87 -62.24
N ALA A 51 21.49 31.31 -61.47
CA ALA A 51 21.99 30.53 -60.33
C ALA A 51 20.90 30.33 -59.26
N PHE A 52 20.09 31.35 -59.00
CA PHE A 52 18.95 31.25 -58.08
C PHE A 52 17.91 30.24 -58.57
N ALA A 53 17.51 30.31 -59.85
CA ALA A 53 16.55 29.38 -60.43
C ALA A 53 17.07 27.92 -60.45
N GLU A 54 18.37 27.72 -60.71
CA GLU A 54 19.02 26.41 -60.61
C GLU A 54 18.99 25.87 -59.18
N GLY A 55 19.32 26.71 -58.19
CA GLY A 55 19.25 26.37 -56.77
C GLY A 55 17.83 25.96 -56.34
N MET A 56 16.83 26.75 -56.72
CA MET A 56 15.43 26.42 -56.42
C MET A 56 14.93 25.18 -57.16
N ALA A 57 15.45 24.87 -58.36
CA ALA A 57 15.13 23.64 -59.08
C ALA A 57 15.74 22.40 -58.42
N LEU A 58 16.96 22.52 -57.88
CA LEU A 58 17.59 21.47 -57.06
C LEU A 58 16.78 21.24 -55.77
N PHE A 59 16.39 22.31 -55.08
CA PHE A 59 15.59 22.21 -53.85
C PHE A 59 14.26 21.45 -54.05
N ARG A 60 13.62 21.60 -55.22
CA ARG A 60 12.38 20.88 -55.56
C ARG A 60 12.52 19.35 -55.60
N GLN A 61 13.74 18.82 -55.64
CA GLN A 61 13.99 17.37 -55.60
C GLN A 61 13.87 16.78 -54.18
N LYS A 62 13.85 17.63 -53.13
CA LYS A 62 13.49 17.29 -51.74
C LYS A 62 14.31 16.15 -51.10
N THR A 63 15.55 15.92 -51.54
CA THR A 63 16.50 15.01 -50.88
C THR A 63 17.54 15.81 -50.10
N PRO A 64 18.14 15.27 -49.01
CA PRO A 64 19.21 15.97 -48.29
C PRO A 64 20.36 16.43 -49.20
N GLU A 65 20.75 15.60 -50.17
CA GLU A 65 21.83 15.89 -51.11
C GLU A 65 21.45 17.00 -52.11
N SER A 66 20.19 17.00 -52.58
CA SER A 66 19.70 18.05 -53.48
C SER A 66 19.45 19.37 -52.76
N ILE A 67 19.11 19.35 -51.47
CA ILE A 67 19.04 20.55 -50.61
C ILE A 67 20.44 21.13 -50.40
N GLN A 68 21.46 20.31 -50.13
CA GLN A 68 22.84 20.79 -50.02
C GLN A 68 23.37 21.37 -51.34
N ALA A 69 23.09 20.71 -52.47
CA ALA A 69 23.43 21.23 -53.79
C ALA A 69 22.67 22.54 -54.11
N ALA A 70 21.41 22.66 -53.67
CA ALA A 70 20.63 23.89 -53.78
C ALA A 70 21.25 25.03 -52.97
N ILE A 71 21.66 24.77 -51.72
CA ILE A 71 22.35 25.75 -50.87
C ILE A 71 23.61 26.28 -51.57
N GLN A 72 24.46 25.39 -52.10
CA GLN A 72 25.68 25.79 -52.82
C GLN A 72 25.36 26.70 -54.01
N LYS A 73 24.32 26.37 -54.78
CA LYS A 73 23.88 27.18 -55.92
C LYS A 73 23.25 28.51 -55.51
N LEU A 74 22.56 28.57 -54.38
CA LEU A 74 22.05 29.81 -53.81
C LEU A 74 23.15 30.68 -53.20
N GLU A 75 24.23 30.11 -52.68
CA GLU A 75 25.42 30.86 -52.24
C GLU A 75 26.18 31.47 -53.44
N GLU A 76 26.24 30.76 -54.57
CA GLU A 76 26.71 31.32 -55.85
C GLU A 76 25.83 32.51 -56.29
N ALA A 77 24.50 32.34 -56.26
CA ALA A 77 23.55 33.40 -56.59
C ALA A 77 23.68 34.61 -55.64
N LEU A 78 23.83 34.36 -54.34
CA LEU A 78 24.02 35.38 -53.31
C LEU A 78 25.26 36.24 -53.60
N THR A 79 26.38 35.60 -53.97
CA THR A 79 27.62 36.30 -54.31
C THR A 79 27.45 37.19 -55.54
N LEU A 80 26.70 36.71 -56.55
CA LEU A 80 26.42 37.47 -57.77
C LEU A 80 25.51 38.67 -57.49
N TYR A 81 24.46 38.50 -56.68
CA TYR A 81 23.58 39.60 -56.29
C TYR A 81 24.29 40.68 -55.46
N GLN A 82 25.25 40.29 -54.61
CA GLN A 82 26.12 41.23 -53.88
C GLN A 82 27.00 42.05 -54.83
N GLN A 83 27.55 41.42 -55.87
CA GLN A 83 28.37 42.10 -56.89
C GLN A 83 27.55 43.04 -57.77
N GLU A 84 26.29 42.67 -58.06
CA GLU A 84 25.35 43.47 -58.83
C GLU A 84 24.70 44.60 -58.01
N GLY A 85 24.89 44.63 -56.69
CA GLY A 85 24.24 45.58 -55.78
C GLY A 85 22.73 45.37 -55.63
N ASN A 86 22.23 44.17 -55.97
CA ASN A 86 20.81 43.83 -55.92
C ASN A 86 20.40 43.38 -54.50
N GLN A 87 20.22 44.35 -53.62
CA GLN A 87 19.95 44.12 -52.20
C GLN A 87 18.62 43.38 -51.93
N VAL A 88 17.63 43.49 -52.84
CA VAL A 88 16.35 42.77 -52.76
C VAL A 88 16.57 41.26 -52.93
N GLN A 89 17.27 40.87 -54.00
CA GLN A 89 17.54 39.44 -54.25
C GLN A 89 18.58 38.87 -53.27
N GLU A 90 19.50 39.69 -52.78
CA GLU A 90 20.41 39.31 -51.70
C GLU A 90 19.65 38.91 -50.43
N GLY A 91 18.73 39.76 -49.95
CA GLY A 91 17.90 39.48 -48.76
C GLY A 91 17.04 38.24 -48.92
N ASN A 92 16.38 38.09 -50.07
CA ASN A 92 15.55 36.92 -50.37
C ASN A 92 16.35 35.62 -50.47
N THR A 93 17.55 35.67 -51.07
CA THR A 93 18.44 34.51 -51.18
C THR A 93 18.95 34.08 -49.80
N LEU A 94 19.35 35.03 -48.93
CA LEU A 94 19.73 34.73 -47.54
C LEU A 94 18.58 34.07 -46.76
N SER A 95 17.36 34.58 -46.89
CA SER A 95 16.16 34.03 -46.24
C SER A 95 15.80 32.62 -46.75
N ASN A 96 16.11 32.30 -48.01
CA ASN A 96 15.88 30.97 -48.58
C ASN A 96 16.95 29.97 -48.19
N ILE A 97 18.22 30.39 -48.12
CA ILE A 97 19.31 29.55 -47.60
C ILE A 97 19.03 29.18 -46.13
N GLY A 98 18.61 30.15 -45.31
CA GLY A 98 18.22 29.89 -43.91
C GLY A 98 17.11 28.85 -43.79
N ALA A 99 16.11 28.89 -44.67
CA ALA A 99 15.02 27.90 -44.69
C ALA A 99 15.49 26.49 -45.04
N MET A 100 16.51 26.36 -45.91
CA MET A 100 17.09 25.07 -46.25
C MET A 100 17.89 24.48 -45.09
N TYR A 101 18.67 25.31 -44.37
CA TYR A 101 19.35 24.86 -43.15
C TYR A 101 18.36 24.46 -42.04
N PHE A 102 17.23 25.18 -41.91
CA PHE A 102 16.15 24.79 -41.01
C PHE A 102 15.61 23.38 -41.34
N ILE A 103 15.40 23.06 -42.62
CA ILE A 103 14.97 21.73 -43.05
C ILE A 103 16.02 20.65 -42.74
N LEU A 104 17.31 20.99 -42.82
CA LEU A 104 18.40 20.10 -42.44
C LEU A 104 18.60 19.99 -40.91
N GLN A 105 17.73 20.62 -40.11
CA GLN A 105 17.80 20.70 -38.64
C GLN A 105 19.07 21.40 -38.10
N ASP A 106 19.74 22.20 -38.94
CA ASP A 106 20.84 23.07 -38.50
C ASP A 106 20.27 24.46 -38.16
N PHE A 107 19.68 24.54 -36.97
CA PHE A 107 18.98 25.74 -36.50
C PHE A 107 19.92 26.93 -36.27
N ASP A 108 21.16 26.69 -35.84
CA ASP A 108 22.12 27.77 -35.58
C ASP A 108 22.53 28.46 -36.89
N THR A 109 22.82 27.67 -37.93
CA THR A 109 23.16 28.20 -39.25
C THR A 109 21.94 28.86 -39.90
N ALA A 110 20.76 28.26 -39.78
CA ALA A 110 19.51 28.85 -40.27
C ALA A 110 19.24 30.24 -39.67
N LEU A 111 19.36 30.36 -38.34
CA LEU A 111 19.18 31.62 -37.62
C LEU A 111 20.22 32.67 -38.02
N SER A 112 21.48 32.26 -38.26
CA SER A 112 22.53 33.15 -38.76
C SER A 112 22.18 33.77 -40.12
N TYR A 113 21.67 32.97 -41.06
CA TYR A 113 21.21 33.45 -42.36
C TYR A 113 19.99 34.38 -42.26
N TYR A 114 19.02 34.07 -41.39
CA TYR A 114 17.88 34.96 -41.15
C TYR A 114 18.29 36.29 -40.51
N ASN A 115 19.23 36.29 -39.56
CA ASN A 115 19.76 37.50 -38.93
C ASN A 115 20.56 38.38 -39.88
N ARG A 116 21.04 37.83 -41.00
CA ARG A 116 21.65 38.60 -42.10
C ARG A 116 20.61 39.14 -43.07
N ALA A 117 19.57 38.36 -43.37
CA ALA A 117 18.48 38.74 -44.28
C ALA A 117 17.63 39.88 -43.70
N LEU A 118 17.20 39.77 -42.45
CA LEU A 118 16.25 40.66 -41.80
C LEU A 118 16.68 42.15 -41.81
N PRO A 119 17.88 42.56 -41.35
CA PRO A 119 18.29 43.96 -41.35
C PRO A 119 18.47 44.52 -42.77
N LEU A 120 18.89 43.68 -43.72
CA LEU A 120 19.03 44.08 -45.12
C LEU A 120 17.66 44.38 -45.75
N GLN A 121 16.67 43.51 -45.52
CA GLN A 121 15.29 43.68 -45.97
C GLN A 121 14.62 44.90 -45.32
N GLN A 122 14.88 45.16 -44.03
CA GLN A 122 14.42 46.37 -43.35
C GLN A 122 15.04 47.65 -43.93
N GLN A 123 16.32 47.63 -44.30
CA GLN A 123 17.01 48.80 -44.86
C GLN A 123 16.45 49.22 -46.23
N ILE A 124 15.99 48.26 -47.03
CA ILE A 124 15.45 48.50 -48.37
C ILE A 124 13.91 48.64 -48.39
N ASP A 125 13.27 48.68 -47.22
CA ASP A 125 11.81 48.75 -47.04
C ASP A 125 11.04 47.59 -47.74
N ASP A 126 11.65 46.40 -47.81
CA ASP A 126 11.00 45.18 -48.31
C ASP A 126 10.12 44.56 -47.23
N LYS A 127 8.92 45.12 -47.06
CA LYS A 127 7.95 44.69 -46.03
C LYS A 127 7.57 43.22 -46.16
N THR A 128 7.38 42.73 -47.38
CA THR A 128 7.09 41.32 -47.66
C THR A 128 8.23 40.43 -47.19
N GLY A 129 9.47 40.74 -47.58
CA GLY A 129 10.66 40.00 -47.16
C GLY A 129 10.86 39.99 -45.64
N VAL A 130 10.67 41.15 -44.99
CA VAL A 130 10.72 41.26 -43.52
C VAL A 130 9.67 40.36 -42.86
N ALA A 131 8.42 40.41 -43.31
CA ALA A 131 7.33 39.61 -42.75
C ALA A 131 7.62 38.11 -42.80
N PHE A 132 8.05 37.60 -43.95
CA PHE A 132 8.39 36.18 -44.13
C PHE A 132 9.61 35.76 -43.32
N THR A 133 10.66 36.59 -43.25
CA THR A 133 11.85 36.26 -42.47
C THR A 133 11.54 36.23 -40.96
N LEU A 134 10.72 37.16 -40.46
CA LEU A 134 10.24 37.13 -39.06
C LEU A 134 9.45 35.85 -38.76
N ASN A 135 8.54 35.44 -39.65
CA ASN A 135 7.75 34.22 -39.51
C ASN A 135 8.63 32.95 -39.49
N LYS A 136 9.68 32.91 -40.32
CA LYS A 136 10.68 31.81 -40.32
C LYS A 136 11.52 31.77 -39.04
N ILE A 137 11.93 32.92 -38.50
CA ILE A 137 12.62 33.00 -37.20
C ILE A 137 11.68 32.52 -36.09
N ALA A 138 10.41 32.93 -36.13
CA ALA A 138 9.41 32.51 -35.15
C ALA A 138 9.25 30.98 -35.13
N ARG A 139 9.10 30.36 -36.31
CA ARG A 139 9.02 28.90 -36.47
C ARG A 139 10.26 28.18 -35.97
N LEU A 140 11.45 28.77 -36.14
CA LEU A 140 12.69 28.23 -35.60
C LEU A 140 12.68 28.18 -34.07
N TYR A 141 12.25 29.26 -33.42
CA TYR A 141 12.11 29.28 -31.95
C TYR A 141 11.01 28.35 -31.45
N GLU A 142 9.95 28.16 -32.24
CA GLU A 142 8.89 27.19 -31.94
C GLU A 142 9.44 25.75 -31.87
N GLU A 143 10.22 25.33 -32.87
CA GLU A 143 10.88 24.01 -32.89
C GLU A 143 11.90 23.83 -31.75
N GLN A 144 12.58 24.91 -31.36
CA GLN A 144 13.49 24.91 -30.20
C GLN A 144 12.74 24.93 -28.85
N GLY A 145 11.41 25.05 -28.86
CA GLY A 145 10.57 25.09 -27.66
C GLY A 145 10.45 26.46 -26.98
N ASP A 146 11.08 27.51 -27.53
CA ASP A 146 11.01 28.89 -27.02
C ASP A 146 9.74 29.59 -27.53
N SER A 147 8.60 29.20 -26.94
CA SER A 147 7.26 29.65 -27.35
C SER A 147 7.08 31.16 -27.23
N GLN A 148 7.79 31.83 -26.31
CA GLN A 148 7.67 33.26 -26.11
C GLN A 148 8.35 34.04 -27.24
N LYS A 149 9.60 33.68 -27.59
CA LYS A 149 10.25 34.31 -28.75
C LYS A 149 9.51 34.02 -30.04
N ALA A 150 9.02 32.80 -30.22
CA ALA A 150 8.19 32.46 -31.37
C ALA A 150 6.98 33.41 -31.48
N LEU A 151 6.25 33.59 -30.38
CA LEU A 151 5.11 34.51 -30.32
C LEU A 151 5.53 35.97 -30.65
N ASP A 152 6.62 36.46 -30.07
CA ASP A 152 7.11 37.83 -30.29
C ASP A 152 7.43 38.09 -31.77
N TYR A 153 8.08 37.14 -32.45
CA TYR A 153 8.41 37.25 -33.88
C TYR A 153 7.18 37.08 -34.78
N TYR A 154 6.27 36.14 -34.48
CA TYR A 154 5.01 36.01 -35.22
C TYR A 154 4.18 37.30 -35.10
N SER A 155 4.03 37.87 -33.90
CA SER A 155 3.29 39.11 -33.66
C SER A 155 3.88 40.32 -34.40
N GLN A 156 5.20 40.38 -34.59
CA GLN A 156 5.85 41.42 -35.41
C GLN A 156 5.55 41.28 -36.91
N SER A 157 5.32 40.05 -37.40
CA SER A 157 5.02 39.81 -38.82
C SER A 157 3.56 40.09 -39.21
N VAL A 158 2.62 39.96 -38.27
CA VAL A 158 1.17 40.17 -38.48
C VAL A 158 0.82 41.52 -39.13
N PRO A 159 1.28 42.69 -38.62
CA PRO A 159 0.93 43.98 -39.23
C PRO A 159 1.47 44.12 -40.65
N LEU A 160 2.63 43.52 -40.95
CA LEU A 160 3.24 43.57 -42.28
C LEU A 160 2.43 42.74 -43.30
N PHE A 161 2.00 41.53 -42.94
CA PHE A 161 1.12 40.73 -43.80
C PHE A 161 -0.25 41.38 -44.01
N HIS A 162 -0.73 42.14 -43.01
CA HIS A 162 -1.96 42.92 -43.15
C HIS A 162 -1.80 44.09 -44.12
N GLU A 163 -0.70 44.85 -44.03
CA GLU A 163 -0.40 45.97 -44.94
C GLU A 163 -0.20 45.51 -46.39
N GLU A 164 0.42 44.35 -46.61
CA GLU A 164 0.66 43.77 -47.94
C GLU A 164 -0.53 42.97 -48.49
N GLU A 165 -1.66 42.93 -47.76
CA GLU A 165 -2.88 42.19 -48.12
C GLU A 165 -2.66 40.67 -48.37
N ASP A 166 -1.63 40.04 -47.79
CA ASP A 166 -1.38 38.60 -47.88
C ASP A 166 -2.26 37.81 -46.90
N LYS A 167 -3.55 37.76 -47.24
CA LYS A 167 -4.59 37.13 -46.41
C LYS A 167 -4.33 35.65 -46.09
N PRO A 168 -3.84 34.79 -47.01
CA PRO A 168 -3.53 33.40 -46.70
C PRO A 168 -2.48 33.24 -45.59
N VAL A 169 -1.32 33.90 -45.72
CA VAL A 169 -0.22 33.76 -44.75
C VAL A 169 -0.56 34.44 -43.42
N LEU A 170 -1.28 35.56 -43.48
CA LEU A 170 -1.82 36.23 -42.30
C LEU A 170 -2.73 35.30 -41.49
N ALA A 171 -3.66 34.61 -42.16
CA ALA A 171 -4.61 33.70 -41.51
C ALA A 171 -3.91 32.49 -40.86
N ASP A 172 -2.96 31.87 -41.56
CA ASP A 172 -2.17 30.75 -41.01
C ASP A 172 -1.31 31.20 -39.82
N THR A 173 -0.67 32.38 -39.92
CA THR A 173 0.12 32.97 -38.82
C THR A 173 -0.74 33.22 -37.58
N LEU A 174 -1.95 33.76 -37.75
CA LEU A 174 -2.89 33.99 -36.65
C LEU A 174 -3.37 32.68 -36.01
N ASN A 175 -3.55 31.62 -36.80
CA ASN A 175 -3.85 30.28 -36.27
C ASN A 175 -2.69 29.74 -35.41
N THR A 176 -1.44 29.92 -35.84
CA THR A 176 -0.24 29.52 -35.07
C THR A 176 -0.10 30.34 -33.79
N ILE A 177 -0.29 31.66 -33.85
CA ILE A 177 -0.34 32.54 -32.67
C ILE A 177 -1.41 32.07 -31.70
N GLY A 178 -2.63 31.80 -32.18
CA GLY A 178 -3.73 31.27 -31.37
C GLY A 178 -3.37 29.95 -30.69
N PHE A 179 -2.63 29.06 -31.37
CA PHE A 179 -2.16 27.80 -30.80
C PHE A 179 -1.11 28.01 -29.70
N LEU A 180 -0.14 28.90 -29.90
CA LEU A 180 0.87 29.24 -28.89
C LEU A 180 0.23 29.90 -27.67
N GLN A 181 -0.73 30.81 -27.86
CA GLN A 181 -1.50 31.46 -26.80
C GLN A 181 -2.39 30.47 -26.03
N LEU A 182 -3.03 29.52 -26.72
CA LEU A 182 -3.74 28.42 -26.09
C LEU A 182 -2.81 27.61 -25.18
N ARG A 183 -1.58 27.31 -25.64
CA ARG A 183 -0.58 26.57 -24.86
C ARG A 183 -0.10 27.34 -23.63
N SER A 184 0.07 28.65 -23.73
CA SER A 184 0.40 29.53 -22.60
C SER A 184 -0.81 29.87 -21.70
N ARG A 185 -2.01 29.37 -22.04
CA ARG A 185 -3.29 29.59 -21.35
C ARG A 185 -3.80 31.03 -21.39
N ASP A 186 -3.36 31.83 -22.36
CA ASP A 186 -3.94 33.13 -22.66
C ASP A 186 -5.20 32.95 -23.53
N PHE A 187 -6.28 32.45 -22.92
CA PHE A 187 -7.52 32.13 -23.63
C PHE A 187 -8.18 33.33 -24.33
N PRO A 188 -8.22 34.54 -23.74
CA PRO A 188 -8.77 35.70 -24.43
C PRO A 188 -8.00 36.04 -25.72
N ALA A 189 -6.67 36.11 -25.65
CA ALA A 189 -5.86 36.42 -26.83
C ALA A 189 -5.94 35.30 -27.88
N ALA A 190 -5.93 34.04 -27.45
CA ALA A 190 -6.07 32.89 -28.34
C ALA A 190 -7.42 32.91 -29.10
N LEU A 191 -8.52 33.22 -28.41
CA LEU A 191 -9.83 33.36 -29.05
C LEU A 191 -9.86 34.51 -30.05
N GLU A 192 -9.21 35.64 -29.76
CA GLU A 192 -9.11 36.75 -30.69
C GLU A 192 -8.35 36.34 -31.96
N SER A 193 -7.17 35.75 -31.81
CA SER A 193 -6.35 35.25 -32.92
C SER A 193 -7.11 34.22 -33.77
N TYR A 194 -7.78 33.25 -33.15
CA TYR A 194 -8.58 32.26 -33.89
C TYR A 194 -9.81 32.85 -34.58
N ASN A 195 -10.47 33.86 -34.01
CA ASN A 195 -11.59 34.54 -34.67
C ASN A 195 -11.13 35.30 -35.91
N GLN A 196 -10.00 36.01 -35.82
CA GLN A 196 -9.41 36.73 -36.96
C GLN A 196 -8.97 35.74 -38.05
N ALA A 197 -8.28 34.66 -37.67
CA ALA A 197 -7.89 33.60 -38.60
C ALA A 197 -9.10 32.95 -39.29
N LEU A 198 -10.16 32.65 -38.52
CA LEU A 198 -11.38 32.06 -39.06
C LEU A 198 -12.05 32.94 -40.11
N ALA A 199 -12.17 34.24 -39.83
CA ALA A 199 -12.78 35.20 -40.76
C ALA A 199 -11.99 35.27 -42.08
N LEU A 200 -10.67 35.35 -42.00
CA LEU A 200 -9.79 35.38 -43.18
C LEU A 200 -9.83 34.05 -43.96
N HIS A 201 -9.80 32.91 -43.28
CA HIS A 201 -9.90 31.60 -43.93
C HIS A 201 -11.24 31.39 -44.64
N GLN A 202 -12.34 31.89 -44.06
CA GLN A 202 -13.65 31.87 -44.72
C GLN A 202 -13.68 32.79 -45.94
N GLU A 203 -13.07 33.97 -45.87
CA GLU A 203 -12.99 34.92 -46.98
C GLU A 203 -12.23 34.33 -48.18
N ILE A 204 -11.08 33.68 -47.93
CA ILE A 204 -10.24 33.09 -48.98
C ILE A 204 -10.67 31.66 -49.38
N GLY A 205 -11.73 31.11 -48.77
CA GLY A 205 -12.23 29.75 -49.05
C GLY A 205 -11.32 28.61 -48.56
N ASN A 206 -10.41 28.86 -47.61
CA ASN A 206 -9.56 27.84 -47.01
C ASN A 206 -10.32 27.09 -45.91
N LEU A 207 -11.07 26.06 -46.30
CA LEU A 207 -11.87 25.24 -45.37
C LEU A 207 -10.99 24.51 -44.33
N GLY A 208 -9.75 24.15 -44.66
CA GLY A 208 -8.83 23.46 -43.76
C GLY A 208 -8.35 24.36 -42.63
N GLY A 209 -7.91 25.57 -42.97
CA GLY A 209 -7.55 26.60 -41.99
C GLY A 209 -8.73 27.03 -41.12
N ALA A 210 -9.93 27.18 -41.72
CA ALA A 210 -11.15 27.49 -40.96
C ALA A 210 -11.49 26.38 -39.95
N ALA A 211 -11.34 25.10 -40.33
CA ALA A 211 -11.55 23.96 -39.44
C ALA A 211 -10.53 23.92 -38.29
N LEU A 212 -9.27 24.31 -38.53
CA LEU A 212 -8.24 24.44 -37.49
C LEU A 212 -8.59 25.53 -36.47
N SER A 213 -9.03 26.71 -36.93
CA SER A 213 -9.44 27.80 -36.04
C SER A 213 -10.61 27.37 -35.16
N LEU A 214 -11.64 26.74 -35.76
CA LEU A 214 -12.81 26.22 -35.03
C LEU A 214 -12.41 25.14 -34.01
N LEU A 215 -11.49 24.23 -34.36
CA LEU A 215 -10.97 23.23 -33.43
C LEU A 215 -10.25 23.90 -32.25
N GLY A 216 -9.41 24.92 -32.49
CA GLY A 216 -8.73 25.70 -31.47
C GLY A 216 -9.71 26.40 -30.52
N MET A 217 -10.73 27.07 -31.06
CA MET A 217 -11.81 27.69 -30.28
C MET A 217 -12.59 26.67 -29.46
N GLY A 218 -12.90 25.51 -30.05
CA GLY A 218 -13.55 24.40 -29.34
C GLY A 218 -12.73 23.91 -28.14
N ARG A 219 -11.41 23.78 -28.29
CA ARG A 219 -10.49 23.42 -27.19
C ARG A 219 -10.46 24.47 -26.09
N ILE A 220 -10.42 25.75 -26.44
CA ILE A 220 -10.48 26.85 -25.46
C ILE A 220 -11.79 26.77 -24.67
N LYS A 221 -12.93 26.63 -25.37
CA LYS A 221 -14.23 26.52 -24.72
C LYS A 221 -14.34 25.28 -23.84
N ASP A 222 -13.76 24.16 -24.26
CA ASP A 222 -13.69 22.95 -23.43
C ASP A 222 -12.89 23.19 -22.14
N GLN A 223 -11.74 23.86 -22.22
CA GLN A 223 -10.88 24.19 -21.08
C GLN A 223 -11.48 25.23 -20.15
N LEU A 224 -12.24 26.19 -20.68
CA LEU A 224 -13.06 27.13 -19.89
C LEU A 224 -14.30 26.46 -19.28
N GLY A 225 -14.51 25.18 -19.55
CA GLY A 225 -15.65 24.42 -19.06
C GLY A 225 -16.95 24.73 -19.79
N GLU A 226 -16.98 25.56 -20.83
CA GLU A 226 -18.10 25.89 -21.73
C GLU A 226 -18.41 24.76 -22.73
N LYS A 227 -18.71 23.56 -22.20
CA LYS A 227 -18.88 22.31 -22.98
C LYS A 227 -19.85 22.40 -24.17
N GLN A 228 -20.95 23.15 -24.05
CA GLN A 228 -21.94 23.28 -25.14
C GLN A 228 -21.37 24.07 -26.32
N SER A 229 -20.72 25.20 -26.05
CA SER A 229 -20.04 26.00 -27.08
C SER A 229 -18.85 25.25 -27.67
N ALA A 230 -18.15 24.43 -26.88
CA ALA A 230 -17.11 23.54 -27.40
C ALA A 230 -17.68 22.56 -28.42
N LEU A 231 -18.81 21.91 -28.13
CA LEU A 231 -19.50 21.01 -29.07
C LEU A 231 -19.96 21.75 -30.33
N GLU A 232 -20.43 22.99 -30.23
CA GLU A 232 -20.83 23.79 -31.40
C GLU A 232 -19.63 24.02 -32.35
N TYR A 233 -18.49 24.46 -31.81
CA TYR A 233 -17.28 24.66 -32.60
C TYR A 233 -16.73 23.35 -33.16
N TYR A 234 -16.70 22.27 -32.37
CA TYR A 234 -16.26 20.96 -32.86
C TYR A 234 -17.18 20.39 -33.94
N ASN A 235 -18.50 20.55 -33.85
CA ASN A 235 -19.41 20.09 -34.90
C ASN A 235 -19.24 20.88 -36.21
N GLN A 236 -18.97 22.19 -36.12
CA GLN A 236 -18.62 22.99 -37.29
C GLN A 236 -17.29 22.52 -37.91
N ALA A 237 -16.25 22.31 -37.10
CA ALA A 237 -14.97 21.78 -37.57
C ALA A 237 -15.12 20.38 -38.20
N LEU A 238 -15.91 19.49 -37.58
CA LEU A 238 -16.20 18.14 -38.08
C LEU A 238 -16.86 18.18 -39.46
N THR A 239 -17.80 19.09 -39.67
CA THR A 239 -18.48 19.27 -40.96
C THR A 239 -17.49 19.65 -42.05
N LEU A 240 -16.59 20.60 -41.77
CA LEU A 240 -15.55 21.02 -42.72
C LEU A 240 -14.54 19.90 -43.01
N ARG A 241 -14.10 19.15 -41.99
CA ARG A 241 -13.16 18.02 -42.18
C ARG A 241 -13.77 16.89 -43.00
N ARG A 242 -15.06 16.59 -42.80
CA ARG A 242 -15.81 15.63 -43.63
C ARG A 242 -15.92 16.08 -45.08
N GLN A 243 -16.17 17.36 -45.33
CA GLN A 243 -16.20 17.92 -46.69
C GLN A 243 -14.84 17.81 -47.39
N LEU A 244 -13.75 17.96 -46.64
CA LEU A 244 -12.38 17.83 -47.15
C LEU A 244 -11.93 16.37 -47.36
N GLY A 245 -12.67 15.39 -46.83
CA GLY A 245 -12.28 13.98 -46.85
C GLY A 245 -11.05 13.66 -45.98
N ASP A 246 -10.71 14.55 -45.04
CA ASP A 246 -9.54 14.42 -44.17
C ASP A 246 -9.85 13.50 -42.99
N LYS A 247 -9.60 12.20 -43.20
CA LYS A 247 -9.94 11.14 -42.23
C LYS A 247 -9.16 11.25 -40.92
N GLY A 248 -7.90 11.67 -40.97
CA GLY A 248 -7.08 11.83 -39.76
C GLY A 248 -7.64 12.92 -38.83
N GLU A 249 -7.92 14.08 -39.39
CA GLU A 249 -8.47 15.22 -38.65
C GLU A 249 -9.96 15.02 -38.30
N GLU A 250 -10.75 14.33 -39.14
CA GLU A 250 -12.11 13.90 -38.81
C GLU A 250 -12.12 13.11 -37.48
N SER A 251 -11.27 12.09 -37.38
CA SER A 251 -11.16 11.27 -36.17
C SER A 251 -10.70 12.06 -34.95
N LEU A 252 -9.78 13.00 -35.11
CA LEU A 252 -9.33 13.87 -34.01
C LEU A 252 -10.47 14.73 -33.46
N VAL A 253 -11.29 15.31 -34.34
CA VAL A 253 -12.46 16.08 -33.91
C VAL A 253 -13.49 15.18 -33.23
N LEU A 254 -13.77 13.99 -33.76
CA LEU A 254 -14.65 12.99 -33.14
C LEU A 254 -14.17 12.59 -31.74
N SER A 255 -12.86 12.37 -31.56
CA SER A 255 -12.27 12.08 -30.25
C SER A 255 -12.45 13.24 -29.26
N ASN A 256 -12.32 14.49 -29.70
CA ASN A 256 -12.56 15.65 -28.83
C ASN A 256 -14.04 15.81 -28.45
N ILE A 257 -14.95 15.53 -29.39
CA ILE A 257 -16.39 15.47 -29.11
C ILE A 257 -16.69 14.37 -28.09
N GLY A 258 -16.12 13.17 -28.28
CA GLY A 258 -16.21 12.06 -27.34
C GLY A 258 -15.74 12.44 -25.93
N LYS A 259 -14.62 13.16 -25.81
CA LYS A 259 -14.13 13.70 -24.54
C LYS A 259 -15.14 14.66 -23.90
N VAL A 260 -15.70 15.59 -24.66
CA VAL A 260 -16.68 16.55 -24.11
C VAL A 260 -17.93 15.84 -23.62
N TYR A 261 -18.45 14.85 -24.35
CA TYR A 261 -19.58 14.04 -23.88
C TYR A 261 -19.22 13.21 -22.64
N SER A 262 -18.01 12.67 -22.57
CA SER A 262 -17.51 12.00 -21.37
C SER A 262 -17.49 12.94 -20.17
N ASP A 263 -16.95 14.16 -20.34
CA ASP A 263 -16.90 15.19 -19.29
C ASP A 263 -18.31 15.65 -18.86
N LEU A 264 -19.31 15.59 -19.74
CA LEU A 264 -20.72 15.86 -19.44
C LEU A 264 -21.43 14.68 -18.74
N GLY A 265 -20.80 13.51 -18.67
CA GLY A 265 -21.39 12.29 -18.13
C GLY A 265 -22.28 11.52 -19.11
N GLU A 266 -22.34 11.95 -20.38
CA GLU A 266 -23.09 11.30 -21.47
C GLU A 266 -22.27 10.14 -22.06
N LYS A 267 -22.08 9.11 -21.23
CA LYS A 267 -21.14 7.99 -21.46
C LYS A 267 -21.40 7.24 -22.75
N GLN A 268 -22.66 6.94 -23.06
CA GLN A 268 -23.02 6.17 -24.26
C GLN A 268 -22.65 6.95 -25.54
N THR A 269 -22.99 8.23 -25.57
CA THR A 269 -22.65 9.12 -26.68
C THR A 269 -21.14 9.26 -26.82
N ALA A 270 -20.40 9.38 -25.71
CA ALA A 270 -18.94 9.42 -25.74
C ALA A 270 -18.34 8.15 -26.38
N ILE A 271 -18.84 6.97 -25.99
CA ILE A 271 -18.42 5.67 -26.55
C ILE A 271 -18.67 5.62 -28.06
N GLU A 272 -19.83 6.10 -28.54
CA GLU A 272 -20.15 6.14 -29.97
C GLU A 272 -19.17 6.99 -30.77
N TYR A 273 -18.83 8.19 -30.29
CA TYR A 273 -17.86 9.07 -30.93
C TYR A 273 -16.44 8.50 -30.90
N TYR A 274 -16.02 7.92 -29.78
CA TYR A 274 -14.72 7.27 -29.69
C TYR A 274 -14.61 6.02 -30.58
N ASN A 275 -15.65 5.21 -30.70
CA ASN A 275 -15.65 4.05 -31.61
C ASN A 275 -15.58 4.47 -33.08
N GLN A 276 -16.29 5.54 -33.46
CA GLN A 276 -16.15 6.12 -34.81
C GLN A 276 -14.71 6.61 -35.04
N ALA A 277 -14.15 7.35 -34.09
CA ALA A 277 -12.77 7.84 -34.17
C ALA A 277 -11.77 6.69 -34.27
N LEU A 278 -11.94 5.63 -33.48
CA LEU A 278 -11.08 4.44 -33.44
C LEU A 278 -11.11 3.69 -34.78
N SER A 279 -12.30 3.45 -35.35
CA SER A 279 -12.45 2.79 -36.66
C SER A 279 -11.66 3.54 -37.73
N ILE A 280 -11.79 4.86 -37.76
CA ILE A 280 -11.07 5.69 -38.74
C ILE A 280 -9.55 5.60 -38.53
N GLN A 281 -9.04 5.66 -37.28
CA GLN A 281 -7.59 5.55 -37.03
C GLN A 281 -7.05 4.16 -37.42
N GLN A 282 -7.82 3.10 -37.19
CA GLN A 282 -7.48 1.75 -37.60
C GLN A 282 -7.44 1.61 -39.13
N GLU A 283 -8.43 2.17 -39.84
CA GLU A 283 -8.49 2.19 -41.30
C GLU A 283 -7.28 2.90 -41.93
N ILE A 284 -6.82 4.01 -41.35
CA ILE A 284 -5.66 4.76 -41.85
C ILE A 284 -4.32 4.27 -41.28
N GLY A 285 -4.32 3.22 -40.44
CA GLY A 285 -3.11 2.61 -39.89
C GLY A 285 -2.38 3.43 -38.81
N ASN A 286 -3.04 4.41 -38.18
CA ASN A 286 -2.42 5.23 -37.14
C ASN A 286 -2.55 4.59 -35.76
N GLN A 287 -1.60 3.72 -35.43
CA GLN A 287 -1.61 2.96 -34.17
C GLN A 287 -1.46 3.85 -32.92
N ALA A 288 -0.74 4.97 -33.00
CA ALA A 288 -0.53 5.88 -31.87
C ALA A 288 -1.84 6.59 -31.47
N ALA A 289 -2.61 7.05 -32.46
CA ALA A 289 -3.91 7.66 -32.22
C ALA A 289 -4.94 6.60 -31.75
N ALA A 290 -4.91 5.40 -32.33
CA ALA A 290 -5.76 4.29 -31.90
C ALA A 290 -5.53 3.92 -30.42
N ALA A 291 -4.27 3.83 -29.98
CA ALA A 291 -3.92 3.58 -28.58
C ALA A 291 -4.49 4.67 -27.65
N THR A 292 -4.35 5.95 -28.03
CA THR A 292 -4.90 7.07 -27.24
C THR A 292 -6.42 6.97 -27.09
N ILE A 293 -7.14 6.65 -28.18
CA ILE A 293 -8.60 6.50 -28.17
C ILE A 293 -9.01 5.28 -27.32
N LEU A 294 -8.29 4.17 -27.41
CA LEU A 294 -8.51 2.98 -26.58
C LEU A 294 -8.34 3.31 -25.09
N ASN A 295 -7.30 4.05 -24.72
CA ASN A 295 -7.14 4.50 -23.33
C ASN A 295 -8.30 5.41 -22.88
N ASN A 296 -8.79 6.31 -23.74
CA ASN A 296 -9.96 7.14 -23.41
C ASN A 296 -11.25 6.33 -23.30
N LEU A 297 -11.48 5.34 -24.16
CA LEU A 297 -12.59 4.38 -24.03
C LEU A 297 -12.50 3.65 -22.69
N GLY A 298 -11.30 3.18 -22.34
CA GLY A 298 -11.02 2.58 -21.04
C GLY A 298 -11.49 3.45 -19.87
N ARG A 299 -11.17 4.76 -19.91
CA ARG A 299 -11.61 5.73 -18.89
C ARG A 299 -13.11 5.94 -18.87
N VAL A 300 -13.78 5.95 -20.02
CA VAL A 300 -15.25 6.06 -20.07
C VAL A 300 -15.90 4.82 -19.47
N TYR A 301 -15.43 3.62 -19.81
CA TYR A 301 -15.94 2.37 -19.23
C TYR A 301 -15.66 2.27 -17.73
N GLU A 302 -14.47 2.69 -17.28
CA GLU A 302 -14.12 2.82 -15.86
C GLU A 302 -15.11 3.75 -15.16
N SER A 303 -15.32 4.97 -15.66
CA SER A 303 -16.31 5.89 -15.07
C SER A 303 -17.74 5.32 -15.08
N SER A 304 -18.04 4.40 -16.01
CA SER A 304 -19.34 3.72 -16.17
C SER A 304 -19.54 2.54 -15.22
N GLY A 305 -18.47 2.09 -14.55
CA GLY A 305 -18.48 0.90 -13.70
C GLY A 305 -18.33 -0.42 -14.46
N ASP A 306 -18.08 -0.37 -15.78
CA ASP A 306 -17.78 -1.56 -16.58
C ASP A 306 -16.26 -1.80 -16.59
N TRP A 307 -15.79 -2.33 -15.46
CA TRP A 307 -14.37 -2.54 -15.20
C TRP A 307 -13.72 -3.51 -16.19
N GLN A 308 -14.48 -4.50 -16.67
CA GLN A 308 -13.96 -5.50 -17.62
C GLN A 308 -13.75 -4.88 -19.00
N ALA A 309 -14.71 -4.11 -19.49
CA ALA A 309 -14.53 -3.38 -20.74
C ALA A 309 -13.38 -2.36 -20.61
N ALA A 310 -13.27 -1.68 -19.47
CA ALA A 310 -12.18 -0.75 -19.19
C ALA A 310 -10.81 -1.44 -19.32
N LEU A 311 -10.62 -2.56 -18.63
CA LEU A 311 -9.38 -3.34 -18.67
C LEU A 311 -9.06 -3.82 -20.10
N ASN A 312 -10.04 -4.36 -20.82
CA ASN A 312 -9.84 -4.82 -22.20
C ASN A 312 -9.31 -3.70 -23.12
N HIS A 313 -9.85 -2.48 -23.00
CA HIS A 313 -9.39 -1.35 -23.81
C HIS A 313 -8.03 -0.82 -23.35
N TYR A 314 -7.76 -0.78 -22.05
CA TYR A 314 -6.45 -0.42 -21.54
C TYR A 314 -5.37 -1.42 -21.96
N GLU A 315 -5.65 -2.72 -21.94
CA GLU A 315 -4.70 -3.77 -22.37
C GLU A 315 -4.38 -3.67 -23.87
N GLN A 316 -5.39 -3.40 -24.71
CA GLN A 316 -5.18 -3.14 -26.14
C GLN A 316 -4.32 -1.89 -26.36
N SER A 317 -4.60 -0.80 -25.63
CA SER A 317 -3.79 0.42 -25.65
C SER A 317 -2.34 0.12 -25.22
N LEU A 318 -2.17 -0.60 -24.11
CA LEU A 318 -0.87 -0.95 -23.56
C LEU A 318 -0.02 -1.74 -24.54
N SER A 319 -0.61 -2.73 -25.23
CA SER A 319 0.08 -3.51 -26.26
C SER A 319 0.60 -2.62 -27.38
N LEU A 320 -0.25 -1.74 -27.94
CA LEU A 320 0.15 -0.82 -29.00
C LEU A 320 1.25 0.14 -28.55
N LEU A 321 1.16 0.66 -27.33
CA LEU A 321 2.14 1.60 -26.79
C LEU A 321 3.52 0.96 -26.59
N ARG A 322 3.56 -0.31 -26.16
CA ARG A 322 4.79 -1.10 -26.07
C ARG A 322 5.43 -1.34 -27.43
N ASP A 323 4.62 -1.71 -28.43
CA ASP A 323 5.09 -1.92 -29.81
C ASP A 323 5.66 -0.62 -30.42
N LEU A 324 5.06 0.53 -30.08
CA LEU A 324 5.50 1.85 -30.50
C LEU A 324 6.69 2.41 -29.70
N GLY A 325 7.09 1.76 -28.60
CA GLY A 325 8.12 2.27 -27.69
C GLY A 325 7.72 3.56 -26.95
N ASN A 326 6.43 3.86 -26.85
CA ASN A 326 5.93 5.08 -26.20
C ASN A 326 5.82 4.90 -24.68
N ARG A 327 6.98 5.00 -24.01
CA ARG A 327 7.13 4.75 -22.57
C ARG A 327 6.29 5.66 -21.69
N GLN A 328 6.12 6.93 -22.07
CA GLN A 328 5.35 7.87 -21.26
C GLN A 328 3.86 7.47 -21.21
N PHE A 329 3.25 7.20 -22.36
CA PHE A 329 1.86 6.74 -22.40
C PHE A 329 1.69 5.33 -21.84
N GLU A 330 2.70 4.45 -21.98
CA GLU A 330 2.72 3.14 -21.33
C GLU A 330 2.54 3.28 -19.81
N ALA A 331 3.32 4.15 -19.16
CA ALA A 331 3.21 4.40 -17.72
C ALA A 331 1.82 4.90 -17.31
N PHE A 332 1.21 5.79 -18.10
CA PHE A 332 -0.14 6.27 -17.83
C PHE A 332 -1.20 5.16 -17.96
N THR A 333 -1.13 4.32 -19.00
CA THR A 333 -2.06 3.20 -19.16
C THR A 333 -1.88 2.16 -18.05
N LEU A 334 -0.64 1.85 -17.64
CA LEU A 334 -0.37 0.98 -16.49
C LEU A 334 -0.98 1.54 -15.20
N SER A 335 -0.88 2.86 -14.97
CA SER A 335 -1.52 3.52 -13.83
C SER A 335 -3.04 3.37 -13.85
N ASN A 336 -3.68 3.50 -15.02
CA ASN A 336 -5.14 3.36 -15.14
C ASN A 336 -5.58 1.92 -14.87
N ILE A 337 -4.82 0.93 -15.38
CA ILE A 337 -5.05 -0.48 -15.06
C ILE A 337 -4.91 -0.72 -13.54
N GLY A 338 -3.88 -0.15 -12.91
CA GLY A 338 -3.68 -0.20 -11.46
C GLY A 338 -4.88 0.38 -10.68
N SER A 339 -5.44 1.51 -11.13
CA SER A 339 -6.64 2.13 -10.55
C SER A 339 -7.85 1.21 -10.60
N VAL A 340 -8.14 0.63 -11.77
CA VAL A 340 -9.26 -0.30 -11.95
C VAL A 340 -9.07 -1.55 -11.10
N LYS A 341 -7.86 -2.13 -11.10
CA LYS A 341 -7.51 -3.31 -10.30
C LYS A 341 -7.69 -3.06 -8.81
N SER A 342 -7.28 -1.89 -8.31
CA SER A 342 -7.53 -1.49 -6.93
C SER A 342 -9.03 -1.40 -6.63
N THR A 343 -9.81 -0.80 -7.54
CA THR A 343 -11.26 -0.59 -7.37
C THR A 343 -12.03 -1.92 -7.29
N ILE A 344 -11.65 -2.92 -8.09
CA ILE A 344 -12.31 -4.25 -8.08
C ILE A 344 -11.80 -5.20 -6.97
N GLY A 345 -10.86 -4.73 -6.14
CA GLY A 345 -10.30 -5.46 -5.00
C GLY A 345 -9.08 -6.33 -5.33
N GLU A 346 -8.54 -6.27 -6.54
CA GLU A 346 -7.26 -6.91 -6.92
C GLU A 346 -6.09 -6.01 -6.49
N LYS A 347 -5.93 -5.85 -5.16
CA LYS A 347 -5.01 -4.87 -4.56
C LYS A 347 -3.54 -5.16 -4.88
N GLN A 348 -3.13 -6.44 -4.87
CA GLN A 348 -1.74 -6.82 -5.18
C GLN A 348 -1.39 -6.51 -6.64
N THR A 349 -2.22 -6.97 -7.58
CA THR A 349 -2.09 -6.66 -9.00
C THR A 349 -2.02 -5.15 -9.25
N ALA A 350 -2.80 -4.36 -8.52
CA ALA A 350 -2.75 -2.90 -8.60
C ALA A 350 -1.38 -2.33 -8.21
N LEU A 351 -0.79 -2.81 -7.10
CA LEU A 351 0.56 -2.43 -6.69
C LEU A 351 1.61 -2.81 -7.75
N ASP A 352 1.48 -3.96 -8.40
CA ASP A 352 2.41 -4.40 -9.45
C ASP A 352 2.38 -3.49 -10.68
N TYR A 353 1.18 -3.10 -11.12
CA TYR A 353 0.99 -2.14 -12.21
C TYR A 353 1.51 -0.74 -11.83
N TYR A 354 1.27 -0.29 -10.60
CA TYR A 354 1.82 0.97 -10.10
C TYR A 354 3.34 0.94 -10.02
N ASN A 355 3.95 -0.15 -9.55
CA ASN A 355 5.39 -0.30 -9.51
C ASN A 355 6.02 -0.27 -10.91
N GLN A 356 5.39 -0.93 -11.89
CA GLN A 356 5.82 -0.84 -13.30
C GLN A 356 5.74 0.61 -13.79
N ALA A 357 4.61 1.30 -13.60
CA ALA A 357 4.45 2.69 -14.00
C ALA A 357 5.49 3.61 -13.32
N ALA A 358 5.69 3.46 -12.01
CA ALA A 358 6.64 4.25 -11.23
C ALA A 358 8.08 4.09 -11.74
N ASN A 359 8.50 2.87 -12.10
CA ASN A 359 9.83 2.62 -12.65
C ASN A 359 10.04 3.34 -13.98
N ILE A 360 9.06 3.30 -14.88
CA ILE A 360 9.12 4.03 -16.15
C ILE A 360 9.22 5.54 -15.90
N LEU A 361 8.41 6.08 -14.99
CA LEU A 361 8.42 7.52 -14.69
C LEU A 361 9.72 7.97 -14.04
N ARG A 362 10.38 7.12 -13.24
CA ARG A 362 11.74 7.36 -12.73
C ARG A 362 12.76 7.43 -13.87
N GLU A 363 12.71 6.50 -14.82
CA GLU A 363 13.58 6.49 -16.01
C GLU A 363 13.40 7.77 -16.86
N LEU A 364 12.16 8.25 -16.98
CA LEU A 364 11.82 9.46 -17.74
C LEU A 364 12.07 10.76 -16.97
N GLY A 365 12.35 10.70 -15.66
CA GLY A 365 12.50 11.89 -14.81
C GLY A 365 11.19 12.64 -14.53
N ASP A 366 10.02 12.06 -14.80
CA ASP A 366 8.72 12.68 -14.55
C ASP A 366 8.32 12.55 -13.08
N GLN A 367 8.81 13.49 -12.26
CA GLN A 367 8.55 13.53 -10.83
C GLN A 367 7.08 13.80 -10.48
N SER A 368 6.34 14.54 -11.33
CA SER A 368 4.94 14.87 -11.05
C SER A 368 4.06 13.64 -11.14
N SER A 369 4.16 12.90 -12.25
CA SER A 369 3.40 11.67 -12.44
C SER A 369 3.83 10.61 -11.43
N LEU A 370 5.13 10.51 -11.12
CA LEU A 370 5.64 9.58 -10.11
C LEU A 370 5.00 9.82 -8.74
N ALA A 371 4.88 11.08 -8.29
CA ALA A 371 4.23 11.41 -7.02
C ALA A 371 2.76 10.96 -7.00
N SER A 372 2.04 11.09 -8.11
CA SER A 372 0.66 10.58 -8.23
C SER A 372 0.57 9.07 -8.06
N ILE A 373 1.51 8.31 -8.63
CA ILE A 373 1.55 6.84 -8.48
C ILE A 373 1.85 6.46 -7.03
N ILE A 374 2.81 7.14 -6.40
CA ILE A 374 3.18 6.94 -4.99
C ILE A 374 1.95 7.20 -4.09
N ASN A 375 1.19 8.28 -4.34
CA ASN A 375 -0.07 8.53 -3.62
C ASN A 375 -1.09 7.39 -3.81
N ASN A 376 -1.25 6.88 -5.03
CA ASN A 376 -2.19 5.79 -5.30
C ASN A 376 -1.76 4.48 -4.62
N MET A 377 -0.46 4.19 -4.53
CA MET A 377 0.05 3.08 -3.73
C MET A 377 -0.29 3.27 -2.26
N GLY A 378 -0.12 4.48 -1.72
CA GLY A 378 -0.55 4.82 -0.36
C GLY A 378 -2.03 4.52 -0.10
N ALA A 379 -2.91 4.82 -1.05
CA ALA A 379 -4.33 4.48 -0.97
C ALA A 379 -4.60 2.98 -0.98
N VAL A 380 -3.84 2.20 -1.75
CA VAL A 380 -3.96 0.73 -1.72
C VAL A 380 -3.55 0.16 -0.36
N TYR A 381 -2.46 0.64 0.23
CA TYR A 381 -2.04 0.20 1.57
C TYR A 381 -3.03 0.62 2.66
N ASP A 382 -3.64 1.80 2.53
CA ASP A 382 -4.71 2.26 3.42
C ASP A 382 -5.91 1.31 3.36
N ASP A 383 -6.39 0.98 2.15
CA ASP A 383 -7.49 0.02 1.95
C ASP A 383 -7.19 -1.40 2.48
N LEU A 384 -5.91 -1.77 2.56
CA LEU A 384 -5.42 -3.04 3.12
C LEU A 384 -5.21 -2.99 4.64
N GLY A 385 -5.49 -1.85 5.28
CA GLY A 385 -5.33 -1.67 6.73
C GLY A 385 -3.89 -1.38 7.18
N ASP A 386 -2.90 -1.36 6.28
CA ASP A 386 -1.52 -1.00 6.60
C ASP A 386 -1.34 0.53 6.59
N LYS A 387 -1.86 1.14 7.66
CA LYS A 387 -1.89 2.59 7.87
C LYS A 387 -0.49 3.21 7.96
N LYS A 388 0.49 2.48 8.51
CA LYS A 388 1.88 2.97 8.64
C LYS A 388 2.51 3.13 7.27
N THR A 389 2.39 2.11 6.42
CA THR A 389 2.93 2.15 5.05
C THR A 389 2.19 3.18 4.19
N ALA A 390 0.87 3.29 4.34
CA ALA A 390 0.09 4.32 3.66
C ALA A 390 0.63 5.74 3.94
N LEU A 391 0.89 6.06 5.22
CA LEU A 391 1.46 7.36 5.63
C LEU A 391 2.84 7.63 5.03
N ASP A 392 3.70 6.60 4.93
CA ASP A 392 5.03 6.72 4.32
C ASP A 392 4.91 7.14 2.84
N TYR A 393 4.12 6.40 2.05
CA TYR A 393 3.86 6.74 0.65
C TYR A 393 3.22 8.12 0.48
N TYR A 394 2.20 8.46 1.27
CA TYR A 394 1.59 9.78 1.20
C TYR A 394 2.58 10.90 1.54
N THR A 395 3.44 10.71 2.54
CA THR A 395 4.44 11.71 2.94
C THR A 395 5.49 11.90 1.84
N GLN A 396 5.95 10.82 1.21
CA GLN A 396 6.86 10.87 0.07
C GLN A 396 6.25 11.62 -1.12
N SER A 397 5.00 11.29 -1.48
CA SER A 397 4.25 11.99 -2.52
C SER A 397 4.12 13.48 -2.22
N LEU A 398 3.68 13.83 -1.01
CA LEU A 398 3.46 15.20 -0.58
C LEU A 398 4.73 16.06 -0.72
N ALA A 399 5.89 15.53 -0.30
CA ALA A 399 7.16 16.23 -0.39
C ALA A 399 7.56 16.58 -1.84
N VAL A 400 7.21 15.72 -2.81
CA VAL A 400 7.46 15.97 -4.23
C VAL A 400 6.46 17.00 -4.78
N LEU A 401 5.17 16.83 -4.48
CA LEU A 401 4.11 17.72 -4.97
C LEU A 401 4.27 19.16 -4.50
N GLN A 402 4.71 19.36 -3.25
CA GLN A 402 5.00 20.68 -2.69
C GLN A 402 6.15 21.37 -3.41
N LYS A 403 7.21 20.64 -3.77
CA LYS A 403 8.34 21.18 -4.55
C LYS A 403 7.92 21.58 -5.97
N LEU A 404 6.95 20.86 -6.54
CA LEU A 404 6.43 21.10 -7.88
C LEU A 404 5.31 22.17 -7.93
N GLY A 405 4.73 22.54 -6.78
CA GLY A 405 3.62 23.48 -6.70
C GLY A 405 2.28 22.92 -7.23
N ASP A 406 2.12 21.60 -7.27
CA ASP A 406 0.87 20.95 -7.70
C ASP A 406 -0.17 20.96 -6.57
N LYS A 407 -0.86 22.08 -6.43
CA LYS A 407 -1.87 22.31 -5.38
C LYS A 407 -3.02 21.31 -5.39
N VAL A 408 -3.38 20.75 -6.55
CA VAL A 408 -4.51 19.81 -6.68
C VAL A 408 -4.18 18.49 -6.00
N ARG A 409 -3.05 17.89 -6.39
CA ARG A 409 -2.61 16.62 -5.82
C ARG A 409 -2.09 16.78 -4.40
N GLU A 410 -1.50 17.93 -4.08
CA GLU A 410 -1.13 18.27 -2.71
C GLU A 410 -2.34 18.19 -1.78
N ALA A 411 -3.44 18.89 -2.11
CA ALA A 411 -4.65 18.89 -1.29
C ALA A 411 -5.24 17.48 -1.08
N SER A 412 -5.23 16.64 -2.13
CA SER A 412 -5.66 15.24 -2.04
C SER A 412 -4.78 14.39 -1.13
N THR A 413 -3.46 14.51 -1.27
CA THR A 413 -2.51 13.77 -0.44
C THR A 413 -2.62 14.19 1.03
N ILE A 414 -2.75 15.49 1.31
CA ILE A 414 -2.96 16.03 2.67
C ILE A 414 -4.26 15.48 3.27
N ASN A 415 -5.35 15.43 2.49
CA ASN A 415 -6.61 14.88 2.95
C ASN A 415 -6.50 13.39 3.31
N ASN A 416 -5.79 12.60 2.50
CA ASN A 416 -5.58 11.17 2.78
C ASN A 416 -4.73 10.96 4.03
N ILE A 417 -3.70 11.79 4.27
CA ILE A 417 -2.93 11.76 5.51
C ILE A 417 -3.83 12.06 6.72
N GLY A 418 -4.71 13.06 6.61
CA GLY A 418 -5.69 13.38 7.64
C GLY A 418 -6.62 12.20 7.96
N TYR A 419 -7.05 11.47 6.94
CA TYR A 419 -7.86 10.25 7.08
C TYR A 419 -7.15 9.16 7.88
N VAL A 420 -5.90 8.88 7.53
CA VAL A 420 -5.11 7.87 8.24
C VAL A 420 -4.87 8.28 9.70
N TYR A 421 -4.56 9.55 9.98
CA TYR A 421 -4.44 10.02 11.38
C TYR A 421 -5.73 9.90 12.17
N ASN A 422 -6.90 10.15 11.56
CA ASN A 422 -8.18 9.95 12.23
C ASN A 422 -8.36 8.48 12.62
N TYR A 423 -8.07 7.56 11.69
CA TYR A 423 -8.14 6.12 11.94
C TYR A 423 -7.22 5.68 13.08
N LEU A 424 -5.98 6.20 13.12
CA LEU A 424 -5.02 5.93 14.19
C LEU A 424 -5.39 6.57 15.54
N GLY A 425 -6.47 7.37 15.58
CA GLY A 425 -6.95 8.03 16.79
C GLY A 425 -6.27 9.35 17.13
N ASP A 426 -5.31 9.81 16.31
CA ASP A 426 -4.68 11.14 16.44
C ASP A 426 -5.58 12.21 15.79
N LYS A 427 -6.71 12.45 16.47
CA LYS A 427 -7.78 13.36 16.02
C LYS A 427 -7.29 14.79 15.82
N GLN A 428 -6.27 15.21 16.58
CA GLN A 428 -5.69 16.55 16.48
C GLN A 428 -4.92 16.72 15.17
N LYS A 429 -4.03 15.77 14.84
CA LYS A 429 -3.34 15.80 13.55
C LYS A 429 -4.32 15.68 12.39
N ALA A 430 -5.30 14.78 12.49
CA ALA A 430 -6.34 14.64 11.46
C ALA A 430 -7.01 16.00 11.14
N LEU A 431 -7.44 16.72 12.18
CA LEU A 431 -8.05 18.05 12.04
C LEU A 431 -7.09 19.06 11.40
N GLU A 432 -5.81 19.05 11.79
CA GLU A 432 -4.78 19.92 11.21
C GLU A 432 -4.63 19.68 9.70
N TYR A 433 -4.49 18.42 9.27
CA TYR A 433 -4.37 18.06 7.87
C TYR A 433 -5.63 18.42 7.08
N TYR A 434 -6.83 18.13 7.59
CA TYR A 434 -8.05 18.52 6.90
C TYR A 434 -8.22 20.04 6.77
N ASN A 435 -7.86 20.81 7.80
CA ASN A 435 -7.88 22.27 7.76
C ASN A 435 -6.81 22.88 6.83
N ARG A 436 -5.80 22.09 6.43
CA ARG A 436 -4.86 22.47 5.37
C ARG A 436 -5.40 22.12 3.97
N ALA A 437 -6.05 20.97 3.81
CA ALA A 437 -6.58 20.51 2.53
C ALA A 437 -7.80 21.32 2.06
N LEU A 438 -8.76 21.58 2.95
CA LEU A 438 -10.03 22.22 2.60
C LEU A 438 -9.87 23.62 1.97
N PRO A 439 -9.04 24.55 2.52
CA PRO A 439 -8.81 25.84 1.89
C PRO A 439 -8.15 25.72 0.51
N LEU A 440 -7.21 24.78 0.34
CA LEU A 440 -6.58 24.54 -0.97
C LEU A 440 -7.61 24.08 -1.99
N TYR A 441 -8.49 23.14 -1.64
CA TYR A 441 -9.57 22.69 -2.50
C TYR A 441 -10.55 23.82 -2.88
N ARG A 442 -10.85 24.73 -1.95
CA ARG A 442 -11.66 25.92 -2.22
C ARG A 442 -10.95 26.91 -3.14
N GLU A 443 -9.66 27.14 -2.94
CA GLU A 443 -8.84 28.03 -3.77
C GLU A 443 -8.83 27.57 -5.24
N ILE A 444 -8.69 26.27 -5.47
CA ILE A 444 -8.67 25.69 -6.82
C ILE A 444 -10.06 25.42 -7.42
N GLY A 445 -11.14 25.65 -6.66
CA GLY A 445 -12.52 25.41 -7.10
C GLY A 445 -12.90 23.94 -7.29
N TYR A 446 -12.17 23.00 -6.67
CA TYR A 446 -12.40 21.57 -6.83
C TYR A 446 -13.48 21.05 -5.86
N LYS A 447 -14.74 21.13 -6.30
CA LYS A 447 -15.94 20.84 -5.49
C LYS A 447 -15.96 19.44 -4.88
N GLU A 448 -15.51 18.41 -5.60
CA GLU A 448 -15.45 17.04 -5.09
C GLU A 448 -14.45 16.92 -3.94
N GLY A 449 -13.27 17.53 -4.05
CA GLY A 449 -12.31 17.57 -2.95
C GLY A 449 -12.84 18.34 -1.74
N VAL A 450 -13.58 19.44 -1.98
CA VAL A 450 -14.29 20.15 -0.91
C VAL A 450 -15.29 19.23 -0.22
N ALA A 451 -16.13 18.52 -0.98
CA ALA A 451 -17.12 17.58 -0.43
C ALA A 451 -16.45 16.47 0.39
N LEU A 452 -15.41 15.84 -0.15
CA LEU A 452 -14.63 14.80 0.54
C LEU A 452 -14.03 15.30 1.86
N SER A 453 -13.36 16.46 1.84
CA SER A 453 -12.79 17.04 3.07
C SER A 453 -13.87 17.41 4.08
N LEU A 454 -15.01 17.94 3.66
CA LEU A 454 -16.14 18.22 4.56
C LEU A 454 -16.70 16.93 5.17
N SER A 455 -16.87 15.86 4.39
CA SER A 455 -17.33 14.56 4.91
C SER A 455 -16.36 13.99 5.95
N ASN A 456 -15.06 14.06 5.66
CA ASN A 456 -14.01 13.60 6.58
C ASN A 456 -13.96 14.43 7.88
N ILE A 457 -14.10 15.76 7.79
CA ILE A 457 -14.20 16.64 8.95
C ILE A 457 -15.47 16.32 9.75
N GLY A 458 -16.60 16.09 9.08
CA GLY A 458 -17.85 15.73 9.73
C GLY A 458 -17.74 14.43 10.53
N LEU A 459 -17.16 13.38 9.94
CA LEU A 459 -16.88 12.12 10.65
C LEU A 459 -15.94 12.32 11.84
N LEU A 460 -14.88 13.13 11.68
CA LEU A 460 -13.95 13.46 12.77
C LEU A 460 -14.66 14.18 13.94
N TYR A 461 -15.56 15.13 13.67
CA TYR A 461 -16.37 15.79 14.70
C TYR A 461 -17.30 14.80 15.42
N SER A 462 -17.86 13.83 14.70
CA SER A 462 -18.64 12.76 15.33
C SER A 462 -17.80 11.91 16.27
N ASP A 463 -16.55 11.62 15.91
CA ASP A 463 -15.64 10.87 16.77
C ASP A 463 -15.16 11.69 17.96
N LEU A 464 -15.15 13.02 17.86
CA LEU A 464 -14.96 13.95 18.99
C LEU A 464 -16.23 14.10 19.86
N GLY A 465 -17.38 13.60 19.42
CA GLY A 465 -18.65 13.65 20.13
C GLY A 465 -19.54 14.85 19.74
N ASP A 466 -19.10 15.73 18.85
CA ASP A 466 -19.89 16.85 18.33
C ASP A 466 -20.71 16.41 17.10
N ASN A 467 -21.79 15.68 17.36
CA ASN A 467 -22.67 15.16 16.32
C ASN A 467 -23.45 16.25 15.57
N GLN A 468 -23.60 17.44 16.15
CA GLN A 468 -24.29 18.56 15.49
C GLN A 468 -23.40 19.13 14.39
N GLN A 469 -22.15 19.48 14.72
CA GLN A 469 -21.20 19.93 13.70
C GLN A 469 -20.94 18.85 12.65
N ALA A 470 -20.88 17.58 13.06
CA ALA A 470 -20.76 16.46 12.13
C ALA A 470 -21.85 16.49 11.04
N LEU A 471 -23.12 16.63 11.44
CA LEU A 471 -24.25 16.71 10.51
C LEU A 471 -24.19 17.97 9.65
N GLU A 472 -23.77 19.12 10.18
CA GLU A 472 -23.63 20.35 9.39
C GLU A 472 -22.62 20.18 8.25
N TYR A 473 -21.45 19.61 8.54
CA TYR A 473 -20.42 19.34 7.54
C TYR A 473 -20.85 18.27 6.53
N LEU A 474 -21.42 17.16 6.99
CA LEU A 474 -21.87 16.07 6.11
C LEU A 474 -23.03 16.51 5.20
N ASN A 475 -23.95 17.35 5.68
CA ASN A 475 -25.02 17.88 4.82
C ASN A 475 -24.48 18.85 3.76
N GLN A 476 -23.49 19.69 4.09
CA GLN A 476 -22.81 20.52 3.10
C GLN A 476 -22.12 19.66 2.04
N ALA A 477 -21.42 18.60 2.46
CA ALA A 477 -20.81 17.65 1.54
C ALA A 477 -21.85 16.98 0.65
N LEU A 478 -22.96 16.47 1.22
CA LEU A 478 -24.02 15.79 0.48
C LEU A 478 -24.64 16.65 -0.63
N VAL A 479 -24.84 17.95 -0.36
CA VAL A 479 -25.31 18.90 -1.38
C VAL A 479 -24.31 19.00 -2.53
N LEU A 480 -23.02 19.13 -2.23
CA LEU A 480 -21.96 19.20 -3.23
C LEU A 480 -21.84 17.90 -4.03
N GLU A 481 -21.87 16.73 -3.37
CA GLU A 481 -21.80 15.41 -4.03
C GLU A 481 -22.97 15.22 -5.03
N ARG A 482 -24.17 15.68 -4.66
CA ARG A 482 -25.35 15.65 -5.53
C ARG A 482 -25.23 16.64 -6.68
N GLU A 483 -24.70 17.83 -6.43
CA GLU A 483 -24.47 18.88 -7.45
C GLU A 483 -23.48 18.39 -8.52
N VAL A 484 -22.36 17.81 -8.09
CA VAL A 484 -21.34 17.28 -9.00
C VAL A 484 -21.67 15.89 -9.54
N GLY A 485 -22.69 15.22 -8.99
CA GLY A 485 -23.19 13.92 -9.45
C GLY A 485 -22.29 12.74 -9.10
N ASN A 486 -21.41 12.87 -8.11
CA ASN A 486 -20.53 11.81 -7.63
C ASN A 486 -21.33 10.81 -6.77
N LYS A 487 -21.79 9.73 -7.39
CA LYS A 487 -22.61 8.70 -6.73
C LYS A 487 -21.88 7.92 -5.65
N ARG A 488 -20.56 7.74 -5.81
CA ARG A 488 -19.73 7.09 -4.80
C ARG A 488 -19.61 7.97 -3.55
N GLY A 489 -19.24 9.23 -3.72
CA GLY A 489 -19.19 10.21 -2.62
C GLY A 489 -20.55 10.44 -1.95
N GLU A 490 -21.63 10.47 -2.73
CA GLU A 490 -23.01 10.53 -2.21
C GLU A 490 -23.31 9.32 -1.30
N SER A 491 -23.01 8.10 -1.75
CA SER A 491 -23.23 6.87 -0.97
C SER A 491 -22.46 6.88 0.36
N ILE A 492 -21.17 7.24 0.32
CA ILE A 492 -20.30 7.31 1.51
C ILE A 492 -20.80 8.39 2.48
N THR A 493 -21.17 9.56 1.97
CA THR A 493 -21.66 10.68 2.81
C THR A 493 -23.00 10.34 3.46
N LEU A 494 -23.94 9.72 2.73
CA LEU A 494 -25.19 9.21 3.30
C LEU A 494 -24.92 8.15 4.39
N GLY A 495 -23.99 7.23 4.15
CA GLY A 495 -23.54 6.27 5.16
C GLY A 495 -22.98 6.96 6.40
N GLY A 496 -22.15 7.99 6.22
CA GLY A 496 -21.61 8.80 7.31
C GLY A 496 -22.72 9.46 8.14
N ILE A 497 -23.71 10.08 7.49
CA ILE A 497 -24.89 10.66 8.17
C ILE A 497 -25.66 9.59 8.95
N GLY A 498 -25.86 8.41 8.34
CA GLY A 498 -26.47 7.27 9.01
C GLY A 498 -25.73 6.84 10.28
N VAL A 499 -24.39 6.88 10.28
CA VAL A 499 -23.56 6.60 11.47
C VAL A 499 -23.81 7.62 12.57
N ILE A 500 -23.97 8.91 12.22
CA ILE A 500 -24.29 9.95 13.21
C ILE A 500 -25.64 9.68 13.87
N TYR A 501 -26.69 9.44 13.07
CA TYR A 501 -28.02 9.15 13.60
C TYR A 501 -28.05 7.87 14.43
N PHE A 502 -27.26 6.84 14.06
CA PHE A 502 -27.09 5.65 14.87
C PHE A 502 -26.48 5.97 16.25
N LYS A 503 -25.42 6.79 16.31
CA LYS A 503 -24.80 7.25 17.57
C LYS A 503 -25.79 8.08 18.41
N LEU A 504 -26.65 8.87 17.76
CA LEU A 504 -27.73 9.63 18.39
C LEU A 504 -28.94 8.76 18.82
N GLN A 505 -28.91 7.46 18.55
CA GLN A 505 -29.99 6.51 18.81
C GLN A 505 -31.29 6.78 18.01
N ASP A 506 -31.24 7.60 16.96
CA ASP A 506 -32.32 7.74 15.99
C ASP A 506 -32.18 6.65 14.92
N PHE A 507 -32.59 5.44 15.29
CA PHE A 507 -32.47 4.27 14.42
C PHE A 507 -33.37 4.34 13.18
N ALA A 508 -34.42 5.18 13.20
CA ALA A 508 -35.30 5.36 12.04
C ALA A 508 -34.61 6.21 10.97
N ALA A 509 -34.01 7.34 11.37
CA ALA A 509 -33.22 8.16 10.45
C ALA A 509 -31.98 7.40 9.96
N ALA A 510 -31.26 6.70 10.84
CA ALA A 510 -30.10 5.90 10.44
C ALA A 510 -30.46 4.86 9.37
N LEU A 511 -31.56 4.13 9.57
CA LEU A 511 -32.05 3.14 8.61
C LEU A 511 -32.35 3.77 7.24
N ASP A 512 -33.04 4.90 7.22
CA ASP A 512 -33.39 5.60 5.98
C ASP A 512 -32.14 6.00 5.18
N TYR A 513 -31.15 6.62 5.83
CA TYR A 513 -29.90 7.00 5.17
C TYR A 513 -29.10 5.80 4.67
N TYR A 514 -29.03 4.70 5.41
CA TYR A 514 -28.36 3.49 4.94
C TYR A 514 -29.10 2.82 3.76
N GLN A 515 -30.43 2.84 3.75
CA GLN A 515 -31.24 2.34 2.64
C GLN A 515 -31.11 3.20 1.38
N GLN A 516 -30.83 4.50 1.51
CA GLN A 516 -30.45 5.35 0.39
C GLN A 516 -29.01 5.08 -0.08
N SER A 517 -28.07 4.80 0.84
CA SER A 517 -26.66 4.55 0.55
C SER A 517 -26.40 3.21 -0.17
N LEU A 518 -27.03 2.12 0.28
CA LEU A 518 -26.79 0.76 -0.23
C LEU A 518 -27.00 0.58 -1.75
N PRO A 519 -28.09 1.06 -2.38
CA PRO A 519 -28.27 0.90 -3.83
C PRO A 519 -27.22 1.69 -4.62
N LEU A 520 -26.76 2.84 -4.12
CA LEU A 520 -25.69 3.61 -4.75
C LEU A 520 -24.33 2.91 -4.65
N ALA A 521 -24.02 2.31 -3.50
CA ALA A 521 -22.81 1.51 -3.32
C ALA A 521 -22.80 0.30 -4.28
N ARG A 522 -23.92 -0.42 -4.38
CA ARG A 522 -24.08 -1.53 -5.32
C ARG A 522 -23.99 -1.08 -6.78
N GLN A 523 -24.62 0.04 -7.14
CA GLN A 523 -24.60 0.59 -8.50
C GLN A 523 -23.18 0.98 -8.93
N THR A 524 -22.38 1.53 -8.01
CA THR A 524 -21.00 1.94 -8.29
C THR A 524 -20.01 0.77 -8.27
N GLY A 525 -20.45 -0.45 -7.91
CA GLY A 525 -19.58 -1.61 -7.77
C GLY A 525 -18.61 -1.53 -6.59
N ASP A 526 -18.78 -0.56 -5.68
CA ASP A 526 -17.93 -0.40 -4.50
C ASP A 526 -18.29 -1.45 -3.45
N ARG A 527 -17.51 -2.53 -3.45
CA ARG A 527 -17.74 -3.69 -2.58
C ARG A 527 -17.45 -3.40 -1.11
N ASP A 528 -16.46 -2.58 -0.82
CA ASP A 528 -16.13 -2.21 0.56
C ASP A 528 -17.22 -1.30 1.16
N ALA A 529 -17.67 -0.29 0.41
CA ALA A 529 -18.79 0.55 0.82
C ALA A 529 -20.09 -0.28 0.98
N THR A 530 -20.33 -1.25 0.08
CA THR A 530 -21.47 -2.16 0.20
C THR A 530 -21.41 -2.97 1.50
N ALA A 531 -20.27 -3.59 1.81
CA ALA A 531 -20.08 -4.35 3.04
C ALA A 531 -20.24 -3.47 4.29
N THR A 532 -19.70 -2.25 4.27
CA THR A 532 -19.80 -1.28 5.36
C THR A 532 -21.25 -0.84 5.61
N THR A 533 -22.00 -0.56 4.55
CA THR A 533 -23.42 -0.19 4.69
C THR A 533 -24.26 -1.36 5.21
N LEU A 534 -23.99 -2.60 4.77
CA LEU A 534 -24.64 -3.80 5.30
C LEU A 534 -24.30 -4.06 6.78
N TYR A 535 -23.04 -3.88 7.18
CA TYR A 535 -22.62 -3.95 8.58
C TYR A 535 -23.36 -2.92 9.45
N ASN A 536 -23.50 -1.69 8.96
CA ASN A 536 -24.21 -0.64 9.66
C ASN A 536 -25.72 -0.93 9.77
N LEU A 537 -26.34 -1.46 8.70
CA LEU A 537 -27.73 -1.95 8.72
C LEU A 537 -27.91 -3.08 9.73
N ALA A 538 -26.96 -4.02 9.81
CA ALA A 538 -26.97 -5.07 10.83
C ALA A 538 -26.93 -4.49 12.25
N GLY A 539 -26.11 -3.45 12.47
CA GLY A 539 -26.05 -2.71 13.73
C GLY A 539 -27.38 -2.06 14.12
N VAL A 540 -28.07 -1.41 13.16
CA VAL A 540 -29.42 -0.84 13.35
C VAL A 540 -30.43 -1.94 13.66
N ALA A 541 -30.44 -3.02 12.88
CA ALA A 541 -31.35 -4.14 13.08
C ALA A 541 -31.16 -4.77 14.47
N ARG A 542 -29.90 -4.93 14.91
CA ARG A 542 -29.57 -5.35 16.28
C ARG A 542 -30.17 -4.42 17.32
N ALA A 543 -29.96 -3.10 17.18
CA ALA A 543 -30.45 -2.11 18.13
C ALA A 543 -31.99 -2.08 18.22
N GLN A 544 -32.68 -2.39 17.11
CA GLN A 544 -34.13 -2.54 17.06
C GLN A 544 -34.64 -3.92 17.52
N GLY A 545 -33.76 -4.85 17.90
CA GLY A 545 -34.11 -6.22 18.28
C GLY A 545 -34.49 -7.14 17.10
N LYS A 546 -34.31 -6.70 15.85
CA LYS A 546 -34.59 -7.46 14.62
C LYS A 546 -33.40 -8.35 14.26
N LEU A 547 -33.03 -9.25 15.16
CA LEU A 547 -31.78 -10.01 15.09
C LEU A 547 -31.66 -10.87 13.81
N GLN A 548 -32.77 -11.50 13.36
CA GLN A 548 -32.73 -12.34 12.15
C GLN A 548 -32.47 -11.53 10.87
N GLU A 549 -33.02 -10.32 10.79
CA GLU A 549 -32.75 -9.39 9.69
C GLU A 549 -31.28 -8.94 9.74
N GLY A 550 -30.79 -8.57 10.93
CA GLY A 550 -29.39 -8.21 11.15
C GLY A 550 -28.41 -9.32 10.79
N ILE A 551 -28.75 -10.58 11.07
CA ILE A 551 -27.94 -11.75 10.66
C ILE A 551 -27.84 -11.85 9.14
N THR A 552 -28.94 -11.60 8.43
CA THR A 552 -28.92 -11.62 6.96
C THR A 552 -27.95 -10.58 6.40
N TYR A 553 -28.01 -9.35 6.92
CA TYR A 553 -27.11 -8.28 6.50
C TYR A 553 -25.63 -8.58 6.83
N ILE A 554 -25.32 -9.07 8.03
CA ILE A 554 -23.93 -9.32 8.42
C ILE A 554 -23.34 -10.53 7.70
N GLU A 555 -24.14 -11.56 7.38
CA GLU A 555 -23.70 -12.70 6.59
C GLU A 555 -23.33 -12.28 5.16
N GLU A 556 -24.15 -11.41 4.54
CA GLU A 556 -23.83 -10.83 3.22
C GLU A 556 -22.55 -9.98 3.30
N ALA A 557 -22.43 -9.12 4.31
CA ALA A 557 -21.25 -8.29 4.52
C ALA A 557 -19.97 -9.13 4.68
N ILE A 558 -19.99 -10.13 5.56
CA ILE A 558 -18.85 -11.04 5.79
C ILE A 558 -18.50 -11.80 4.51
N THR A 559 -19.48 -12.22 3.71
CA THR A 559 -19.22 -12.89 2.43
C THR A 559 -18.44 -11.98 1.48
N ILE A 560 -18.79 -10.69 1.41
CA ILE A 560 -18.05 -9.71 0.60
C ILE A 560 -16.63 -9.51 1.14
N ILE A 561 -16.47 -9.33 2.46
CA ILE A 561 -15.16 -9.15 3.09
C ILE A 561 -14.25 -10.36 2.85
N GLU A 562 -14.79 -11.57 2.87
CA GLU A 562 -14.01 -12.80 2.66
C GLU A 562 -13.59 -12.96 1.21
N ASP A 563 -14.44 -12.61 0.24
CA ASP A 563 -14.06 -12.57 -1.17
C ASP A 563 -12.97 -11.51 -1.46
N LEU A 564 -13.04 -10.35 -0.81
CA LEU A 564 -11.99 -9.32 -0.89
C LEU A 564 -10.68 -9.82 -0.26
N ARG A 565 -10.75 -10.46 0.92
CA ARG A 565 -9.59 -11.03 1.62
C ARG A 565 -8.88 -12.09 0.78
N GLN A 566 -9.63 -12.93 0.06
CA GLN A 566 -9.08 -13.99 -0.79
C GLN A 566 -8.23 -13.47 -1.95
N LYS A 567 -8.46 -12.23 -2.40
CA LYS A 567 -7.71 -11.58 -3.49
C LYS A 567 -6.44 -10.87 -3.01
N VAL A 568 -6.14 -10.91 -1.71
CA VAL A 568 -4.91 -10.36 -1.14
C VAL A 568 -3.90 -11.50 -1.03
N ASP A 569 -2.82 -11.45 -1.82
CA ASP A 569 -1.82 -12.53 -1.87
C ASP A 569 -0.87 -12.51 -0.66
N SER A 570 -0.42 -11.32 -0.26
CA SER A 570 0.42 -11.14 0.91
C SER A 570 -0.31 -11.51 2.19
N SER A 571 0.26 -12.44 2.95
CA SER A 571 -0.26 -12.88 4.25
C SER A 571 -0.30 -11.76 5.28
N GLU A 572 0.66 -10.85 5.26
CA GLU A 572 0.72 -9.72 6.20
C GLU A 572 -0.37 -8.69 5.87
N LEU A 573 -0.51 -8.32 4.59
CA LEU A 573 -1.57 -7.41 4.16
C LEU A 573 -2.97 -8.02 4.37
N ARG A 574 -3.09 -9.34 4.24
CA ARG A 574 -4.33 -10.07 4.54
C ARG A 574 -4.67 -10.04 6.04
N SER A 575 -3.65 -10.10 6.89
CA SER A 575 -3.76 -9.95 8.35
C SER A 575 -4.20 -8.54 8.73
N SER A 576 -3.55 -7.50 8.19
CA SER A 576 -3.94 -6.09 8.40
C SER A 576 -5.36 -5.80 7.93
N PHE A 577 -5.74 -6.28 6.74
CA PHE A 577 -7.09 -6.14 6.20
C PHE A 577 -8.12 -6.81 7.12
N PHE A 578 -7.82 -8.03 7.59
CA PHE A 578 -8.71 -8.76 8.49
C PHE A 578 -8.87 -8.07 9.85
N ALA A 579 -7.78 -7.54 10.41
CA ALA A 579 -7.80 -6.80 11.67
C ALA A 579 -8.70 -5.55 11.60
N GLU A 580 -8.73 -4.86 10.45
CA GLU A 580 -9.63 -3.74 10.19
C GLU A 580 -11.10 -4.18 10.20
N LYS A 581 -11.42 -5.34 9.60
CA LYS A 581 -12.80 -5.84 9.46
C LYS A 581 -13.26 -6.76 10.61
N TYR A 582 -12.45 -6.96 11.64
CA TYR A 582 -12.74 -7.87 12.77
C TYR A 582 -14.10 -7.60 13.45
N ASN A 583 -14.50 -6.33 13.55
CA ASN A 583 -15.75 -5.92 14.21
C ASN A 583 -17.01 -6.52 13.55
N TYR A 584 -16.94 -6.94 12.28
CA TYR A 584 -18.05 -7.60 11.60
C TYR A 584 -18.36 -8.95 12.25
N TYR A 585 -17.32 -9.69 12.64
CA TYR A 585 -17.44 -10.96 13.34
C TYR A 585 -17.88 -10.77 14.78
N GLU A 586 -17.37 -9.75 15.49
CA GLU A 586 -17.84 -9.41 16.85
C GLU A 586 -19.35 -9.12 16.85
N LEU A 587 -19.83 -8.30 15.91
CA LEU A 587 -21.25 -8.00 15.77
C LEU A 587 -22.09 -9.25 15.47
N TYR A 588 -21.57 -10.12 14.61
CA TYR A 588 -22.26 -11.36 14.27
C TYR A 588 -22.36 -12.32 15.46
N ILE A 589 -21.27 -12.50 16.21
CA ILE A 589 -21.23 -13.30 17.45
C ILE A 589 -22.23 -12.74 18.46
N ASP A 590 -22.23 -11.43 18.70
CA ASP A 590 -23.15 -10.77 19.64
C ASP A 590 -24.62 -10.97 19.25
N MET A 591 -24.96 -10.87 17.97
CA MET A 591 -26.33 -11.15 17.51
C MET A 591 -26.73 -12.62 17.67
N LEU A 592 -25.83 -13.56 17.35
CA LEU A 592 -26.08 -14.99 17.55
C LEU A 592 -26.27 -15.32 19.03
N MET A 593 -25.46 -14.75 19.92
CA MET A 593 -25.57 -14.97 21.36
C MET A 593 -26.85 -14.36 21.95
N GLN A 594 -27.32 -13.23 21.41
CA GLN A 594 -28.64 -12.70 21.76
C GLN A 594 -29.78 -13.61 21.31
N LEU A 595 -29.69 -14.19 20.11
CA LEU A 595 -30.67 -15.19 19.66
C LEU A 595 -30.59 -16.46 20.50
N HIS A 596 -29.40 -16.91 20.91
CA HIS A 596 -29.25 -18.03 21.82
C HIS A 596 -29.97 -17.78 23.14
N ARG A 597 -29.84 -16.59 23.72
CA ARG A 597 -30.57 -16.21 24.94
C ARG A 597 -32.10 -16.27 24.75
N GLN A 598 -32.61 -15.94 23.57
CA GLN A 598 -34.04 -16.03 23.25
C GLN A 598 -34.48 -17.47 22.94
N GLN A 599 -33.61 -18.26 22.31
CA GLN A 599 -33.87 -19.61 21.82
C GLN A 599 -32.67 -20.54 22.14
N PRO A 600 -32.51 -20.99 23.40
CA PRO A 600 -31.31 -21.72 23.82
C PRO A 600 -31.10 -23.06 23.10
N GLN A 601 -32.18 -23.67 22.61
CA GLN A 601 -32.16 -24.98 21.95
C GLN A 601 -31.93 -24.92 20.44
N ALA A 602 -31.80 -23.71 19.86
CA ALA A 602 -31.64 -23.54 18.41
C ALA A 602 -30.18 -23.65 17.93
N GLY A 603 -29.21 -23.87 18.83
CA GLY A 603 -27.80 -24.08 18.49
C GLY A 603 -27.04 -22.80 18.08
N TYR A 604 -27.57 -21.62 18.39
CA TYR A 604 -26.92 -20.35 18.06
C TYR A 604 -25.60 -20.12 18.81
N ASP A 605 -25.42 -20.68 20.00
CA ASP A 605 -24.17 -20.67 20.75
C ASP A 605 -23.06 -21.47 20.05
N SER A 606 -23.39 -22.64 19.51
CA SER A 606 -22.50 -23.44 18.66
C SER A 606 -22.13 -22.69 17.38
N LYS A 607 -23.10 -22.04 16.72
CA LYS A 607 -22.84 -21.20 15.55
C LYS A 607 -21.94 -20.01 15.90
N ALA A 608 -22.18 -19.33 17.03
CA ALA A 608 -21.36 -18.21 17.50
C ALA A 608 -19.92 -18.65 17.83
N LEU A 609 -19.75 -19.82 18.46
CA LEU A 609 -18.45 -20.42 18.70
C LEU A 609 -17.71 -20.69 17.37
N GLN A 610 -18.39 -21.24 16.37
CA GLN A 610 -17.80 -21.48 15.06
C GLN A 610 -17.39 -20.17 14.36
N VAL A 611 -18.18 -19.10 14.50
CA VAL A 611 -17.81 -17.75 14.00
C VAL A 611 -16.60 -17.21 14.75
N SER A 612 -16.51 -17.43 16.07
CA SER A 612 -15.35 -17.07 16.90
C SER A 612 -14.08 -17.82 16.48
N GLU A 613 -14.18 -19.11 16.13
CA GLU A 613 -13.08 -19.89 15.54
C GLU A 613 -12.73 -19.38 14.14
N ARG A 614 -13.74 -19.07 13.33
CA ARG A 614 -13.55 -18.48 12.00
C ARG A 614 -12.83 -17.14 12.07
N SER A 615 -12.97 -16.38 13.16
CA SER A 615 -12.38 -15.06 13.29
C SER A 615 -11.01 -15.05 13.95
N ARG A 616 -10.37 -16.18 14.22
CA ARG A 616 -9.10 -16.23 14.97
C ARG A 616 -8.01 -17.11 14.36
N ALA A 617 -6.75 -16.73 14.62
CA ALA A 617 -5.54 -17.48 14.26
C ALA A 617 -5.46 -17.88 12.78
N ARG A 618 -6.08 -17.12 11.87
CA ARG A 618 -6.23 -17.52 10.46
C ARG A 618 -4.89 -17.67 9.77
N THR A 619 -4.03 -16.68 9.96
CA THR A 619 -2.73 -16.66 9.32
C THR A 619 -1.85 -17.76 9.92
N LEU A 620 -2.02 -18.12 11.21
CA LEU A 620 -1.32 -19.28 11.77
C LEU A 620 -1.81 -20.59 11.15
N LEU A 621 -3.12 -20.77 11.00
CA LEU A 621 -3.68 -21.97 10.36
C LEU A 621 -3.21 -22.11 8.91
N GLU A 622 -3.17 -21.01 8.16
CA GLU A 622 -2.61 -20.94 6.80
C GLU A 622 -1.13 -21.38 6.84
N LEU A 623 -0.32 -20.77 7.71
CA LEU A 623 1.11 -21.11 7.85
C LEU A 623 1.37 -22.57 8.25
N LEU A 624 0.60 -23.15 9.17
CA LEU A 624 0.77 -24.57 9.55
C LEU A 624 0.41 -25.49 8.39
N THR A 625 -0.70 -25.18 7.70
CA THR A 625 -1.10 -25.91 6.49
C THR A 625 -0.02 -25.83 5.40
N GLU A 626 0.60 -24.66 5.24
CA GLU A 626 1.75 -24.43 4.34
C GLU A 626 2.97 -25.29 4.74
N ALA A 627 3.34 -25.29 6.03
CA ALA A 627 4.50 -26.04 6.54
C ALA A 627 4.36 -27.55 6.28
N ASN A 628 3.16 -28.10 6.49
CA ASN A 628 2.87 -29.52 6.29
C ASN A 628 2.98 -29.98 4.81
N ALA A 629 2.75 -29.08 3.85
CA ALA A 629 2.71 -29.43 2.42
C ALA A 629 4.08 -29.37 1.71
N ASP A 630 5.18 -29.10 2.45
CA ASP A 630 6.55 -28.91 1.91
C ASP A 630 6.53 -28.02 0.65
N ILE A 631 5.86 -26.86 0.77
CA ILE A 631 5.57 -25.97 -0.37
C ILE A 631 6.80 -25.30 -0.95
N ARG A 632 7.93 -25.32 -0.23
CA ARG A 632 9.22 -24.81 -0.71
C ARG A 632 9.89 -25.75 -1.72
N SER A 633 9.38 -26.98 -1.84
CA SER A 633 9.77 -27.95 -2.86
C SER A 633 9.08 -27.61 -4.19
N GLY A 634 9.89 -27.25 -5.20
CA GLY A 634 9.40 -26.86 -6.54
C GLY A 634 9.23 -25.36 -6.78
N VAL A 635 9.65 -24.51 -5.85
CA VAL A 635 9.71 -23.04 -6.05
C VAL A 635 10.73 -22.69 -7.12
N ASP A 636 10.44 -21.67 -7.94
CA ASP A 636 11.37 -21.14 -8.95
C ASP A 636 12.74 -20.80 -8.28
N PRO A 637 13.85 -21.40 -8.75
CA PRO A 637 15.18 -21.13 -8.22
C PRO A 637 15.53 -19.64 -8.17
N LYS A 638 15.02 -18.83 -9.11
CA LYS A 638 15.26 -17.38 -9.15
C LYS A 638 14.58 -16.66 -7.99
N LEU A 639 13.30 -16.94 -7.73
CA LEU A 639 12.57 -16.36 -6.60
C LEU A 639 13.19 -16.79 -5.27
N ARG A 640 13.61 -18.05 -5.17
CA ARG A 640 14.31 -18.57 -3.98
C ARG A 640 15.64 -17.86 -3.73
N LEU A 641 16.44 -17.63 -4.76
CA LEU A 641 17.69 -16.86 -4.64
C LEU A 641 17.43 -15.40 -4.25
N GLN A 642 16.37 -14.79 -4.77
CA GLN A 642 15.95 -13.44 -4.39
C GLN A 642 15.53 -13.36 -2.93
N GLU A 643 14.73 -14.33 -2.45
CA GLU A 643 14.32 -14.41 -1.04
C GLU A 643 15.55 -14.49 -0.13
N ILE A 644 16.50 -15.40 -0.43
CA ILE A 644 17.74 -15.55 0.33
C ILE A 644 18.55 -14.25 0.32
N SER A 645 18.74 -13.63 -0.85
CA SER A 645 19.51 -12.38 -0.95
C SER A 645 18.85 -11.22 -0.17
N LEU A 646 17.53 -11.10 -0.23
CA LEU A 646 16.80 -10.08 0.52
C LEU A 646 16.89 -10.33 2.02
N GLN A 647 16.80 -11.58 2.47
CA GLN A 647 16.99 -11.93 3.87
C GLN A 647 18.38 -11.55 4.37
N GLU A 648 19.44 -11.79 3.60
CA GLU A 648 20.80 -11.36 3.93
C GLU A 648 20.91 -9.83 4.02
N LYS A 649 20.26 -9.10 3.12
CA LYS A 649 20.20 -7.62 3.17
C LYS A 649 19.45 -7.12 4.39
N VAL A 650 18.31 -7.71 4.74
CA VAL A 650 17.57 -7.39 5.97
C VAL A 650 18.45 -7.61 7.18
N ASN A 651 19.16 -8.72 7.25
CA ASN A 651 20.06 -9.02 8.37
C ASN A 651 21.21 -8.01 8.45
N THR A 652 21.82 -7.69 7.32
CA THR A 652 22.88 -6.66 7.22
C THR A 652 22.37 -5.27 7.61
N ALA A 653 21.17 -4.88 7.15
CA ALA A 653 20.58 -3.58 7.47
C ALA A 653 20.18 -3.49 8.93
N ALA A 654 19.62 -4.55 9.51
CA ALA A 654 19.30 -4.62 10.93
C ALA A 654 20.58 -4.59 11.80
N GLN A 655 21.66 -5.22 11.34
CA GLN A 655 22.96 -5.13 12.00
C GLN A 655 23.52 -3.70 11.93
N ARG A 656 23.43 -3.05 10.76
CA ARG A 656 23.84 -1.65 10.59
C ARG A 656 22.97 -0.69 11.39
N GLN A 657 21.68 -0.98 11.55
CA GLN A 657 20.77 -0.22 12.40
C GLN A 657 21.26 -0.24 13.84
N VAL A 658 21.54 -1.43 14.35
CA VAL A 658 22.19 -1.64 15.64
C VAL A 658 23.49 -0.81 15.74
N GLU A 659 24.37 -0.86 14.73
CA GLU A 659 25.63 -0.09 14.75
C GLU A 659 25.41 1.43 14.80
N ILE A 660 24.51 1.97 13.97
CA ILE A 660 24.20 3.40 13.91
C ILE A 660 23.60 3.88 15.22
N LEU A 661 22.58 3.17 15.70
CA LEU A 661 21.88 3.51 16.94
C LEU A 661 22.77 3.31 18.18
N SER A 662 23.80 2.45 18.06
CA SER A 662 24.83 2.26 19.09
C SER A 662 25.90 3.35 19.20
N ALA A 663 26.03 4.21 18.20
CA ALA A 663 26.93 5.36 18.25
C ALA A 663 26.15 6.65 18.59
N GLU A 664 26.86 7.77 18.79
CA GLU A 664 26.21 9.08 18.69
C GLU A 664 25.66 9.23 17.27
N HIS A 665 24.33 9.31 17.16
CA HIS A 665 23.63 9.38 15.88
C HIS A 665 22.65 10.54 15.88
N THR A 666 22.36 11.03 14.68
CA THR A 666 21.29 12.01 14.50
C THR A 666 19.94 11.30 14.29
N PRO A 667 18.81 11.96 14.62
CA PRO A 667 17.48 11.43 14.28
C PRO A 667 17.33 11.12 12.78
N GLU A 668 18.03 11.84 11.89
CA GLU A 668 18.02 11.53 10.46
C GLU A 668 18.68 10.19 10.15
N GLN A 669 19.80 9.87 10.80
CA GLN A 669 20.50 8.59 10.60
C GLN A 669 19.66 7.40 11.09
N ALA A 670 19.01 7.55 12.25
CA ALA A 670 18.09 6.55 12.80
C ALA A 670 16.88 6.31 11.86
N ASN A 671 16.27 7.40 11.37
CA ASN A 671 15.15 7.29 10.45
C ASN A 671 15.56 6.69 9.10
N ALA A 672 16.72 7.07 8.56
CA ALA A 672 17.19 6.56 7.27
C ALA A 672 17.40 5.04 7.28
N ILE A 673 18.03 4.50 8.34
CA ILE A 673 18.25 3.06 8.44
C ILE A 673 16.94 2.30 8.71
N GLN A 674 16.02 2.87 9.50
CA GLN A 674 14.69 2.29 9.67
C GLN A 674 13.91 2.24 8.36
N GLN A 675 13.93 3.32 7.56
CA GLN A 675 13.31 3.35 6.24
C GLN A 675 13.91 2.30 5.30
N GLN A 676 15.23 2.13 5.32
CA GLN A 676 15.89 1.09 4.54
C GLN A 676 15.43 -0.31 4.98
N LEU A 677 15.31 -0.55 6.28
CA LEU A 677 14.86 -1.84 6.80
C LEU A 677 13.41 -2.14 6.43
N ASP A 678 12.52 -1.16 6.62
CA ASP A 678 11.11 -1.26 6.26
C ASP A 678 10.96 -1.53 4.75
N GLN A 679 11.79 -0.91 3.91
CA GLN A 679 11.81 -1.21 2.47
C GLN A 679 12.25 -2.65 2.17
N LEU A 680 13.35 -3.12 2.76
CA LEU A 680 13.85 -4.48 2.52
C LEU A 680 12.88 -5.55 2.99
N LEU A 681 12.21 -5.34 4.12
CA LEU A 681 11.17 -6.24 4.62
C LEU A 681 9.98 -6.31 3.65
N ARG A 682 9.55 -5.18 3.08
CA ARG A 682 8.51 -5.14 2.05
C ARG A 682 8.90 -5.88 0.78
N GLU A 683 10.14 -5.70 0.31
CA GLU A 683 10.65 -6.42 -0.85
C GLU A 683 10.66 -7.94 -0.59
N LEU A 684 11.08 -8.35 0.60
CA LEU A 684 11.07 -9.76 1.02
C LEU A 684 9.65 -10.34 1.07
N ASP A 685 8.70 -9.61 1.65
CA ASP A 685 7.30 -10.03 1.71
C ASP A 685 6.66 -10.10 0.31
N GLY A 686 7.05 -9.20 -0.60
CA GLY A 686 6.66 -9.25 -2.01
C GLY A 686 7.15 -10.52 -2.70
N VAL A 687 8.44 -10.86 -2.57
CA VAL A 687 8.99 -12.10 -3.13
C VAL A 687 8.32 -13.34 -2.53
N ARG A 688 8.00 -13.33 -1.23
CA ARG A 688 7.25 -14.42 -0.60
C ARG A 688 5.83 -14.55 -1.14
N ALA A 689 5.16 -13.43 -1.43
CA ALA A 689 3.87 -13.44 -2.08
C ALA A 689 3.98 -14.02 -3.51
N ASP A 690 5.00 -13.65 -4.29
CA ASP A 690 5.25 -14.20 -5.62
C ASP A 690 5.51 -15.71 -5.58
N ILE A 691 6.29 -16.19 -4.60
CA ILE A 691 6.53 -17.62 -4.39
C ILE A 691 5.20 -18.36 -4.12
N ARG A 692 4.30 -17.76 -3.34
CA ARG A 692 2.98 -18.32 -3.04
C ARG A 692 2.09 -18.37 -4.28
N THR A 693 1.99 -17.28 -5.04
CA THR A 693 1.09 -17.21 -6.20
C THR A 693 1.55 -18.09 -7.36
N THR A 694 2.87 -18.26 -7.53
CA THR A 694 3.45 -19.06 -8.63
C THR A 694 3.62 -20.54 -8.30
N SER A 695 3.54 -20.93 -7.02
CA SER A 695 3.70 -22.32 -6.60
C SER A 695 2.43 -23.15 -6.84
N PRO A 696 2.46 -24.19 -7.69
CA PRO A 696 1.30 -25.05 -7.93
C PRO A 696 0.82 -25.79 -6.67
N ARG A 697 1.74 -26.06 -5.72
CA ARG A 697 1.40 -26.67 -4.44
C ARG A 697 0.61 -25.72 -3.56
N TYR A 698 0.93 -24.42 -3.59
CA TYR A 698 0.22 -23.40 -2.84
C TYR A 698 -1.18 -23.16 -3.42
N ALA A 699 -1.30 -23.07 -4.75
CA ALA A 699 -2.60 -22.92 -5.41
C ALA A 699 -3.57 -24.09 -5.13
N ALA A 700 -3.05 -25.27 -4.77
CA ALA A 700 -3.85 -26.43 -4.40
C ALA A 700 -4.30 -26.44 -2.92
N LEU A 701 -3.76 -25.56 -2.06
CA LEU A 701 -4.15 -25.47 -0.67
C LEU A 701 -5.49 -24.74 -0.54
N THR A 702 -6.51 -25.45 -0.06
CA THR A 702 -7.77 -24.83 0.36
C THR A 702 -7.58 -24.12 1.70
N GLN A 703 -8.19 -22.95 1.88
CA GLN A 703 -8.15 -22.25 3.17
C GLN A 703 -8.63 -23.18 4.31
N PRO A 704 -7.90 -23.23 5.44
CA PRO A 704 -8.26 -24.08 6.56
C PRO A 704 -9.64 -23.67 7.08
N GLN A 705 -10.58 -24.62 7.04
CA GLN A 705 -11.92 -24.39 7.54
C GLN A 705 -11.91 -24.44 9.07
N PRO A 706 -12.55 -23.47 9.75
CA PRO A 706 -12.67 -23.50 11.20
C PRO A 706 -13.45 -24.73 11.65
N LEU A 707 -13.07 -25.29 12.79
CA LEU A 707 -13.72 -26.50 13.31
C LEU A 707 -15.20 -26.26 13.62
N THR A 708 -16.00 -27.30 13.37
CA THR A 708 -17.36 -27.41 13.92
C THR A 708 -17.30 -27.81 15.39
N LEU A 709 -18.38 -27.60 16.14
CA LEU A 709 -18.50 -28.06 17.52
C LEU A 709 -18.19 -29.56 17.65
N ALA A 710 -18.75 -30.40 16.78
CA ALA A 710 -18.54 -31.84 16.83
C ALA A 710 -17.06 -32.21 16.64
N GLN A 711 -16.35 -31.52 15.76
CA GLN A 711 -14.91 -31.72 15.57
C GLN A 711 -14.11 -31.25 16.79
N MET A 712 -14.45 -30.10 17.38
CA MET A 712 -13.81 -29.65 18.63
C MET A 712 -14.01 -30.67 19.75
N GLN A 713 -15.23 -31.17 19.94
CA GLN A 713 -15.56 -32.18 20.95
C GLN A 713 -14.76 -33.47 20.74
N ALA A 714 -14.55 -33.90 19.49
CA ALA A 714 -13.73 -35.07 19.17
C ALA A 714 -12.24 -34.90 19.56
N LEU A 715 -11.74 -33.66 19.66
CA LEU A 715 -10.40 -33.38 20.15
C LEU A 715 -10.30 -33.50 21.68
N LEU A 716 -11.39 -33.37 22.42
CA LEU A 716 -11.34 -33.36 23.89
C LEU A 716 -11.44 -34.77 24.48
N ASP A 717 -10.75 -35.00 25.59
CA ASP A 717 -10.96 -36.17 26.45
C ASP A 717 -11.93 -35.83 27.60
N GLU A 718 -12.40 -36.85 28.34
CA GLU A 718 -13.41 -36.69 29.41
C GLU A 718 -12.97 -35.71 30.51
N ASN A 719 -11.65 -35.57 30.71
CA ASN A 719 -11.05 -34.77 31.77
C ASN A 719 -10.63 -33.38 31.28
N THR A 720 -11.03 -32.96 30.08
CA THR A 720 -10.65 -31.68 29.49
C THR A 720 -11.88 -30.79 29.29
N LEU A 721 -11.73 -29.51 29.65
CA LEU A 721 -12.69 -28.44 29.39
C LEU A 721 -11.99 -27.33 28.59
N LEU A 722 -12.49 -27.06 27.39
CA LEU A 722 -12.08 -25.93 26.57
C LEU A 722 -12.86 -24.69 26.99
N LEU A 723 -12.16 -23.63 27.37
CA LEU A 723 -12.70 -22.31 27.68
C LEU A 723 -12.27 -21.33 26.58
N GLN A 724 -13.23 -20.84 25.79
CA GLN A 724 -12.96 -19.92 24.69
C GLN A 724 -13.63 -18.57 24.94
N TYR A 725 -12.85 -17.50 24.85
CA TYR A 725 -13.28 -16.14 25.13
C TYR A 725 -13.49 -15.32 23.84
N SER A 726 -14.47 -14.42 23.86
CA SER A 726 -14.68 -13.38 22.83
C SER A 726 -15.05 -12.07 23.51
N LEU A 727 -14.17 -11.08 23.47
CA LEU A 727 -14.34 -9.82 24.18
C LEU A 727 -14.97 -8.74 23.28
N GLY A 728 -16.26 -8.44 23.52
CA GLY A 728 -17.03 -7.47 22.75
C GLY A 728 -17.22 -6.14 23.48
N GLU A 729 -17.53 -5.08 22.72
CA GLU A 729 -17.58 -3.70 23.23
C GLU A 729 -18.59 -3.49 24.36
N THR A 730 -19.80 -4.04 24.20
CA THR A 730 -20.90 -3.88 25.16
C THR A 730 -21.02 -5.06 26.13
N ARG A 731 -20.60 -6.24 25.69
CA ARG A 731 -20.61 -7.50 26.43
C ARG A 731 -19.67 -8.49 25.77
N SER A 732 -19.17 -9.42 26.56
CA SER A 732 -18.24 -10.45 26.13
C SER A 732 -18.85 -11.83 26.31
N TYR A 733 -18.21 -12.87 25.79
CA TYR A 733 -18.73 -14.23 25.84
C TYR A 733 -17.65 -15.23 26.21
N LEU A 734 -18.07 -16.28 26.91
CA LEU A 734 -17.29 -17.47 27.22
C LEU A 734 -18.06 -18.71 26.79
N TRP A 735 -17.43 -19.57 26.01
CA TRP A 735 -17.90 -20.93 25.75
C TRP A 735 -17.08 -21.93 26.55
N ALA A 736 -17.76 -22.85 27.21
CA ALA A 736 -17.18 -23.99 27.89
C ALA A 736 -17.58 -25.26 27.13
N VAL A 737 -16.60 -25.88 26.46
CA VAL A 737 -16.82 -27.06 25.61
C VAL A 737 -16.12 -28.24 26.27
N SER A 738 -16.89 -29.30 26.53
CA SER A 738 -16.35 -30.62 26.88
C SER A 738 -16.61 -31.59 25.75
N LYS A 739 -16.14 -32.83 25.89
CA LYS A 739 -16.36 -33.88 24.90
C LYS A 739 -17.84 -34.15 24.56
N THR A 740 -18.77 -33.81 25.45
CA THR A 740 -20.20 -34.14 25.26
C THR A 740 -21.14 -32.95 25.37
N GLU A 741 -20.73 -31.84 25.99
CA GLU A 741 -21.57 -30.66 26.19
C GLU A 741 -20.88 -29.36 25.78
N ILE A 742 -21.69 -28.37 25.41
CA ILE A 742 -21.34 -26.96 25.30
C ILE A 742 -22.22 -26.18 26.28
N THR A 743 -21.61 -25.27 27.04
CA THR A 743 -22.33 -24.21 27.76
C THR A 743 -21.73 -22.87 27.40
N SER A 744 -22.55 -21.81 27.41
CA SER A 744 -22.11 -20.47 27.05
C SER A 744 -22.58 -19.45 28.09
N TYR A 745 -21.76 -18.41 28.28
CA TYR A 745 -21.94 -17.40 29.32
C TYR A 745 -21.75 -16.01 28.74
N GLU A 746 -22.65 -15.08 29.09
CA GLU A 746 -22.46 -13.65 28.86
C GLU A 746 -21.56 -13.10 29.98
N LEU A 747 -20.52 -12.38 29.57
CA LEU A 747 -19.54 -11.72 30.43
C LEU A 747 -19.67 -10.18 30.28
N PRO A 748 -19.08 -9.40 31.20
CA PRO A 748 -19.09 -7.94 31.11
C PRO A 748 -18.41 -7.38 29.85
N ALA A 749 -18.59 -6.08 29.62
CA ALA A 749 -17.99 -5.37 28.50
C ALA A 749 -16.46 -5.51 28.47
N ARG A 750 -15.89 -5.63 27.28
CA ARG A 750 -14.43 -5.77 27.04
C ARG A 750 -13.60 -4.82 27.89
N LYS A 751 -13.97 -3.54 27.93
CA LYS A 751 -13.24 -2.50 28.67
C LYS A 751 -13.06 -2.83 30.15
N GLU A 752 -14.06 -3.42 30.78
CA GLU A 752 -14.00 -3.80 32.21
C GLU A 752 -13.03 -4.97 32.42
N ILE A 753 -13.09 -5.97 31.55
CA ILE A 753 -12.20 -7.13 31.57
C ILE A 753 -10.75 -6.71 31.29
N GLU A 754 -10.50 -5.89 30.27
CA GLU A 754 -9.17 -5.38 29.93
C GLU A 754 -8.58 -4.53 31.08
N THR A 755 -9.39 -3.69 31.72
CA THR A 755 -8.95 -2.92 32.91
C THR A 755 -8.53 -3.85 34.05
N ALA A 756 -9.32 -4.89 34.35
CA ALA A 756 -8.97 -5.88 35.38
C ALA A 756 -7.74 -6.72 34.99
N THR A 757 -7.60 -7.04 33.71
CA THR A 757 -6.47 -7.76 33.13
C THR A 757 -5.17 -6.99 33.31
N LEU A 758 -5.15 -5.71 32.94
CA LEU A 758 -4.00 -4.83 33.14
C LEU A 758 -3.64 -4.69 34.63
N SER A 759 -4.64 -4.48 35.49
CA SER A 759 -4.41 -4.38 36.94
C SER A 759 -3.83 -5.66 37.54
N PHE A 760 -4.25 -6.83 37.06
CA PHE A 760 -3.71 -8.11 37.50
C PHE A 760 -2.29 -8.30 37.01
N ARG A 761 -2.04 -8.06 35.71
CA ARG A 761 -0.71 -8.14 35.11
C ARG A 761 0.29 -7.26 35.85
N ASP A 762 -0.03 -5.98 36.06
CA ASP A 762 0.85 -5.03 36.76
C ASP A 762 1.18 -5.46 38.20
N ALA A 763 0.27 -6.19 38.84
CA ALA A 763 0.46 -6.67 40.21
C ALA A 763 1.44 -7.86 40.32
N ILE A 764 1.63 -8.64 39.25
CA ILE A 764 2.41 -9.90 39.27
C ILE A 764 3.75 -9.84 38.54
N ILE A 765 4.02 -8.80 37.72
CA ILE A 765 5.23 -8.71 36.89
C ILE A 765 6.47 -8.14 37.60
N SER A 766 6.43 -7.87 38.91
CA SER A 766 7.58 -7.25 39.59
C SER A 766 7.77 -7.73 41.05
N PRO A 767 9.03 -7.99 41.49
CA PRO A 767 9.34 -8.81 42.67
C PRO A 767 9.20 -8.14 44.06
N ALA A 768 8.75 -6.89 44.18
CA ALA A 768 8.81 -6.17 45.47
C ALA A 768 7.84 -6.71 46.56
N LEU A 769 8.31 -6.73 47.83
CA LEU A 769 7.81 -7.54 48.95
C LEU A 769 6.42 -7.15 49.56
N ARG A 770 5.69 -8.21 49.96
CA ARG A 770 4.50 -8.36 50.84
C ARG A 770 3.24 -7.52 50.57
N ILE A 771 3.30 -6.19 50.46
CA ILE A 771 2.13 -5.35 50.12
C ILE A 771 1.58 -5.74 48.73
N ARG A 772 2.48 -6.13 47.82
CA ARG A 772 2.11 -6.60 46.49
C ARG A 772 1.45 -7.98 46.47
N LYS A 773 1.71 -8.86 47.44
CA LYS A 773 1.04 -10.19 47.49
C LYS A 773 -0.47 -10.03 47.70
N ALA A 774 -0.87 -9.13 48.61
CA ALA A 774 -2.27 -8.82 48.84
C ALA A 774 -2.92 -8.16 47.61
N ARG A 775 -2.23 -7.20 46.98
CA ARG A 775 -2.71 -6.55 45.75
C ARG A 775 -2.84 -7.51 44.57
N ALA A 776 -1.88 -8.42 44.40
CA ALA A 776 -1.92 -9.47 43.38
C ALA A 776 -3.09 -10.41 43.61
N LEU A 777 -3.35 -10.79 44.87
CA LEU A 777 -4.49 -11.61 45.23
C LEU A 777 -5.83 -10.92 44.93
N GLU A 778 -5.98 -9.67 45.34
CA GLU A 778 -7.18 -8.86 45.08
C GLU A 778 -7.43 -8.71 43.57
N ALA A 779 -6.38 -8.41 42.80
CA ALA A 779 -6.50 -8.29 41.35
C ALA A 779 -6.81 -9.65 40.68
N ALA A 780 -6.23 -10.74 41.18
CA ALA A 780 -6.52 -12.10 40.71
C ALA A 780 -7.96 -12.52 40.99
N GLN A 781 -8.48 -12.18 42.16
CA GLN A 781 -9.87 -12.44 42.56
C GLN A 781 -10.82 -11.63 41.68
N LYS A 782 -10.60 -10.32 41.56
CA LYS A 782 -11.42 -9.45 40.72
C LYS A 782 -11.49 -9.93 39.28
N LEU A 783 -10.36 -10.32 38.68
CA LEU A 783 -10.37 -10.83 37.32
C LEU A 783 -11.06 -12.20 37.25
N SER A 784 -10.79 -13.11 38.18
CA SER A 784 -11.50 -14.40 38.26
C SER A 784 -13.01 -14.23 38.40
N GLU A 785 -13.49 -13.25 39.15
CA GLU A 785 -14.91 -12.96 39.29
C GLU A 785 -15.56 -12.61 37.95
N LEU A 786 -14.85 -11.89 37.10
CA LEU A 786 -15.34 -11.49 35.78
C LEU A 786 -15.31 -12.63 34.77
N ILE A 787 -14.26 -13.47 34.75
CA ILE A 787 -14.00 -14.40 33.64
C ILE A 787 -14.03 -15.90 33.98
N LEU A 788 -14.10 -16.27 35.26
CA LEU A 788 -14.13 -17.68 35.71
C LEU A 788 -15.33 -18.01 36.60
N SER A 789 -15.79 -17.08 37.45
CA SER A 789 -16.97 -17.32 38.30
C SER A 789 -18.22 -17.75 37.53
N PRO A 790 -18.52 -17.22 36.33
CA PRO A 790 -19.68 -17.68 35.55
C PRO A 790 -19.65 -19.17 35.19
N VAL A 791 -18.46 -19.77 35.04
CA VAL A 791 -18.26 -21.17 34.64
C VAL A 791 -17.82 -22.07 35.80
N ALA A 792 -17.81 -21.56 37.03
CA ALA A 792 -17.23 -22.24 38.19
C ALA A 792 -17.79 -23.64 38.45
N ASP A 793 -19.09 -23.84 38.18
CA ASP A 793 -19.79 -25.12 38.35
C ASP A 793 -19.31 -26.22 37.36
N LYS A 794 -18.71 -25.81 36.24
CA LYS A 794 -18.21 -26.71 35.20
C LYS A 794 -16.73 -27.06 35.32
N LEU A 795 -15.96 -26.30 36.11
CA LEU A 795 -14.49 -26.47 36.21
C LEU A 795 -14.10 -27.83 36.82
N GLY A 796 -14.71 -28.23 37.94
CA GLY A 796 -14.40 -29.49 38.63
C GLY A 796 -12.91 -29.63 38.98
N GLU A 797 -12.30 -30.76 38.63
CA GLU A 797 -10.84 -30.99 38.63
C GLU A 797 -10.32 -31.25 37.20
N LYS A 798 -10.99 -30.67 36.20
CA LYS A 798 -10.65 -30.88 34.79
C LYS A 798 -9.39 -30.10 34.40
N ARG A 799 -8.69 -30.58 33.38
CA ARG A 799 -7.72 -29.78 32.61
C ARG A 799 -8.47 -28.66 31.90
N LEU A 800 -7.97 -27.44 32.03
CA LEU A 800 -8.53 -26.25 31.38
C LEU A 800 -7.67 -25.89 30.18
N VAL A 801 -8.26 -25.97 29.00
CA VAL A 801 -7.66 -25.52 27.75
C VAL A 801 -8.23 -24.14 27.46
N ILE A 802 -7.38 -23.12 27.45
CA ILE A 802 -7.76 -21.73 27.37
C ILE A 802 -7.47 -21.20 25.96
N VAL A 803 -8.50 -20.71 25.29
CA VAL A 803 -8.40 -19.90 24.08
C VAL A 803 -8.79 -18.48 24.46
N SER A 804 -7.77 -17.70 24.81
CA SER A 804 -7.92 -16.30 25.20
C SER A 804 -8.23 -15.39 24.02
N ASP A 805 -8.65 -14.17 24.30
CA ASP A 805 -8.88 -13.13 23.31
C ASP A 805 -8.28 -11.81 23.82
N ARG A 806 -7.66 -11.04 22.91
CA ARG A 806 -6.99 -9.75 23.20
C ARG A 806 -6.08 -9.83 24.43
N ASP A 807 -6.13 -8.85 25.33
CA ASP A 807 -5.22 -8.70 26.47
C ASP A 807 -5.20 -9.91 27.43
N LEU A 808 -6.21 -10.77 27.39
CA LEU A 808 -6.21 -12.03 28.15
C LEU A 808 -5.06 -12.97 27.73
N HIS A 809 -4.47 -12.77 26.54
CA HIS A 809 -3.25 -13.46 26.12
C HIS A 809 -2.04 -13.16 27.02
N TYR A 810 -2.02 -12.02 27.71
CA TYR A 810 -0.88 -11.58 28.51
C TYR A 810 -0.97 -11.91 30.01
N ILE A 811 -1.93 -12.75 30.41
CA ILE A 811 -2.08 -13.15 31.81
C ILE A 811 -1.88 -14.66 32.00
N PRO A 812 -1.29 -15.08 33.11
CA PRO A 812 -1.21 -16.49 33.46
C PRO A 812 -2.48 -16.93 34.19
N PHE A 813 -3.37 -17.63 33.50
CA PHE A 813 -4.59 -18.20 34.09
C PHE A 813 -4.31 -19.07 35.32
N ALA A 814 -3.14 -19.73 35.35
CA ALA A 814 -2.64 -20.49 36.49
C ALA A 814 -2.59 -19.72 37.82
N ALA A 815 -2.36 -18.40 37.78
CA ALA A 815 -2.26 -17.55 38.95
C ALA A 815 -3.56 -16.80 39.30
N LEU A 816 -4.63 -16.98 38.51
CA LEU A 816 -5.95 -16.47 38.88
C LEU A 816 -6.47 -17.22 40.11
N SER A 817 -7.31 -16.57 40.90
CA SER A 817 -7.92 -17.23 42.07
C SER A 817 -8.96 -18.25 41.63
N LEU A 818 -9.10 -19.34 42.38
CA LEU A 818 -10.23 -20.26 42.24
C LEU A 818 -11.54 -19.52 42.60
N PRO A 819 -12.59 -19.60 41.75
CA PRO A 819 -13.88 -19.00 42.08
C PRO A 819 -14.43 -19.51 43.42
N GLY A 820 -14.85 -18.58 44.28
CA GLY A 820 -15.48 -18.90 45.58
C GLY A 820 -14.52 -19.41 46.68
N ASN A 821 -13.21 -19.32 46.50
CA ASN A 821 -12.20 -19.72 47.49
C ASN A 821 -11.38 -18.51 47.99
N ASN A 822 -10.69 -18.63 49.13
CA ASN A 822 -9.89 -17.59 49.79
C ASN A 822 -8.57 -17.27 49.06
N GLY A 823 -8.59 -17.13 47.73
CA GLY A 823 -7.44 -16.71 46.93
C GLY A 823 -6.44 -17.84 46.59
N GLU A 824 -6.86 -19.09 46.71
CA GLU A 824 -6.07 -20.23 46.23
C GLU A 824 -5.94 -20.19 44.70
N PRO A 825 -4.73 -20.27 44.12
CA PRO A 825 -4.55 -20.19 42.67
C PRO A 825 -5.18 -21.35 41.88
N LEU A 826 -5.65 -21.06 40.66
CA LEU A 826 -6.33 -22.00 39.76
C LEU A 826 -5.49 -23.25 39.47
N ILE A 827 -4.17 -23.08 39.37
CA ILE A 827 -3.22 -24.17 39.14
C ILE A 827 -3.27 -25.26 40.22
N VAL A 828 -3.73 -24.96 41.43
CA VAL A 828 -3.82 -25.94 42.52
C VAL A 828 -4.79 -27.07 42.18
N LYS A 829 -5.88 -26.79 41.43
CA LYS A 829 -6.85 -27.81 41.02
C LYS A 829 -6.79 -28.18 39.54
N HIS A 830 -6.18 -27.34 38.72
CA HIS A 830 -6.29 -27.46 37.26
C HIS A 830 -4.93 -27.50 36.57
N GLU A 831 -4.79 -28.40 35.60
CA GLU A 831 -3.76 -28.32 34.55
C GLU A 831 -4.21 -27.26 33.54
N ILE A 832 -3.39 -26.24 33.29
CA ILE A 832 -3.72 -25.09 32.43
C ILE A 832 -2.92 -25.17 31.13
N ILE A 833 -3.63 -25.18 30.01
CA ILE A 833 -3.07 -25.22 28.65
C ILE A 833 -3.54 -23.99 27.89
N ASN A 834 -2.66 -23.27 27.20
CA ASN A 834 -3.06 -22.17 26.33
C ASN A 834 -3.01 -22.60 24.86
N LEU A 835 -4.00 -22.18 24.08
CA LEU A 835 -4.06 -22.41 22.64
C LEU A 835 -4.34 -21.10 21.89
N PRO A 836 -3.75 -20.90 20.70
CA PRO A 836 -4.16 -19.84 19.79
C PRO A 836 -5.63 -19.99 19.34
N SER A 837 -6.03 -21.23 19.01
CA SER A 837 -7.41 -21.60 18.68
C SER A 837 -7.61 -23.11 18.82
N ALA A 838 -8.86 -23.58 18.90
CA ALA A 838 -9.14 -25.01 18.86
C ALA A 838 -8.78 -25.62 17.49
N SER A 839 -8.93 -24.85 16.42
CA SER A 839 -8.53 -25.24 15.06
C SER A 839 -7.02 -25.48 14.93
N THR A 840 -6.20 -24.70 15.63
CA THR A 840 -4.73 -24.87 15.63
C THR A 840 -4.34 -26.23 16.21
N LEU A 841 -5.00 -26.66 17.29
CA LEU A 841 -4.77 -27.97 17.90
C LEU A 841 -5.04 -29.13 16.94
N ALA A 842 -6.10 -29.06 16.13
CA ALA A 842 -6.40 -30.11 15.16
C ALA A 842 -5.28 -30.31 14.15
N ILE A 843 -4.73 -29.20 13.62
CA ILE A 843 -3.64 -29.23 12.64
C ILE A 843 -2.38 -29.79 13.29
N LEU A 844 -1.98 -29.29 14.47
CA LEU A 844 -0.80 -29.79 15.20
C LEU A 844 -0.88 -31.30 15.49
N ARG A 845 -2.07 -31.82 15.83
CA ARG A 845 -2.29 -33.26 16.02
C ARG A 845 -2.16 -34.06 14.74
N GLN A 846 -2.71 -33.53 13.66
CA GLN A 846 -2.62 -34.19 12.36
C GLN A 846 -1.16 -34.32 11.92
N GLU A 847 -0.39 -33.25 12.03
CA GLU A 847 1.04 -33.20 11.70
C GLU A 847 1.86 -34.17 12.56
N THR A 848 1.68 -34.11 13.87
CA THR A 848 2.44 -34.98 14.80
C THR A 848 2.08 -36.45 14.67
N SER A 849 0.84 -36.81 14.33
CA SER A 849 0.41 -38.20 14.19
C SER A 849 1.14 -38.98 13.09
N GLN A 850 1.65 -38.29 12.07
CA GLN A 850 2.35 -38.90 10.95
C GLN A 850 3.88 -38.83 11.07
N ARG A 851 4.39 -38.15 12.12
CA ARG A 851 5.81 -37.87 12.29
C ARG A 851 6.50 -38.96 13.14
N PRO A 852 7.63 -39.55 12.68
CA PRO A 852 8.43 -40.41 13.55
C PRO A 852 9.07 -39.57 14.67
N PRO A 853 9.17 -40.10 15.90
CA PRO A 853 9.83 -39.39 16.99
C PRO A 853 11.31 -39.18 16.68
N ALA A 854 11.84 -38.02 17.09
CA ALA A 854 13.26 -37.72 16.97
C ALA A 854 14.11 -38.79 17.70
N PRO A 855 15.28 -39.17 17.15
CA PRO A 855 16.08 -40.29 17.68
C PRO A 855 16.76 -39.98 19.02
N LYS A 856 17.02 -38.71 19.33
CA LYS A 856 17.69 -38.27 20.56
C LYS A 856 16.72 -37.51 21.47
N THR A 857 17.05 -37.43 22.75
CA THR A 857 16.12 -36.94 23.77
C THR A 857 16.21 -35.43 23.96
N LEU A 858 17.40 -34.88 24.26
CA LEU A 858 17.54 -33.50 24.75
C LEU A 858 18.70 -32.75 24.11
N ALA A 859 18.44 -31.59 23.53
CA ALA A 859 19.44 -30.60 23.16
C ALA A 859 19.32 -29.36 24.06
N VAL A 860 20.43 -28.91 24.64
CA VAL A 860 20.48 -27.72 25.51
C VAL A 860 21.46 -26.69 24.97
N LEU A 861 20.99 -25.48 24.74
CA LEU A 861 21.80 -24.31 24.42
C LEU A 861 21.73 -23.32 25.59
N ALA A 862 22.84 -23.07 26.26
CA ALA A 862 22.83 -22.30 27.51
C ALA A 862 24.12 -21.52 27.80
N ASP A 863 23.98 -20.52 28.68
CA ASP A 863 25.06 -19.64 29.15
C ASP A 863 25.91 -19.05 28.00
N PRO A 864 25.30 -18.38 27.01
CA PRO A 864 26.07 -17.72 25.95
C PRO A 864 26.96 -16.58 26.48
N VAL A 865 27.87 -16.11 25.62
CA VAL A 865 28.82 -15.03 25.93
C VAL A 865 28.39 -13.75 25.23
N PHE A 866 28.01 -12.74 26.01
CA PHE A 866 27.41 -11.50 25.49
C PHE A 866 28.40 -10.36 25.29
N ALA A 867 29.57 -10.38 25.94
CA ALA A 867 30.49 -9.25 25.93
C ALA A 867 31.97 -9.68 25.82
N PRO A 868 32.83 -8.90 25.16
CA PRO A 868 34.28 -9.16 25.11
C PRO A 868 34.95 -9.10 26.49
N SER A 869 34.34 -8.39 27.45
CA SER A 869 34.79 -8.29 28.84
C SER A 869 34.44 -9.51 29.70
N ASP A 870 33.73 -10.50 29.15
CA ASP A 870 33.38 -11.72 29.89
C ASP A 870 34.65 -12.50 30.24
N PRO A 871 34.80 -13.00 31.49
CA PRO A 871 35.97 -13.75 31.93
C PRO A 871 36.31 -15.00 31.08
N ARG A 872 35.35 -15.50 30.29
CA ARG A 872 35.51 -16.67 29.41
C ARG A 872 36.23 -16.35 28.09
N VAL A 873 36.35 -15.06 27.73
CA VAL A 873 36.99 -14.63 26.48
C VAL A 873 38.50 -14.71 26.60
N GLN A 874 39.15 -15.38 25.66
CA GLN A 874 40.61 -15.52 25.62
C GLN A 874 41.25 -14.28 24.97
N ALA A 875 41.02 -13.09 25.55
CA ALA A 875 41.81 -11.92 25.19
C ALA A 875 43.26 -12.18 25.63
N GLN A 876 44.19 -12.15 24.68
CA GLN A 876 45.62 -12.35 24.92
C GLN A 876 46.08 -11.56 26.14
N SER A 877 46.91 -12.20 26.96
CA SER A 877 47.65 -11.67 28.10
C SER A 877 48.61 -10.51 27.78
N ASN A 878 48.35 -9.74 26.72
CA ASN A 878 49.07 -8.56 26.28
C ASN A 878 48.16 -7.32 26.32
N GLY A 879 47.77 -6.90 27.52
CA GLY A 879 47.62 -5.49 27.92
C GLY A 879 46.68 -4.53 27.18
N ASP A 880 45.95 -4.92 26.13
CA ASP A 880 45.15 -3.98 25.34
C ASP A 880 43.67 -3.96 25.76
N THR A 881 43.43 -3.48 26.99
CA THR A 881 42.08 -3.25 27.55
C THR A 881 41.28 -2.18 26.78
N THR A 882 41.91 -1.44 25.87
CA THR A 882 41.29 -0.36 25.11
C THR A 882 40.19 -0.86 24.17
N ASN A 883 40.42 -1.94 23.42
CA ASN A 883 39.43 -2.52 22.50
C ASN A 883 38.21 -3.13 23.21
N THR A 884 38.41 -3.72 24.40
CA THR A 884 37.31 -4.28 25.20
C THR A 884 36.37 -3.17 25.70
N THR A 885 36.93 -2.01 26.08
CA THR A 885 36.16 -0.85 26.57
C THR A 885 35.36 -0.16 25.46
N LEU A 886 35.81 -0.25 24.21
CA LEU A 886 35.13 0.34 23.04
C LEU A 886 34.00 -0.54 22.48
N LEU A 887 34.09 -1.86 22.64
CA LEU A 887 33.12 -2.81 22.07
C LEU A 887 31.90 -3.06 22.98
N THR A 888 32.04 -2.97 24.30
CA THR A 888 30.93 -3.17 25.26
C THR A 888 29.77 -2.16 25.09
N PRO A 889 30.02 -0.84 24.87
CA PRO A 889 28.94 0.11 24.57
C PRO A 889 28.18 -0.24 23.27
N ILE A 890 28.88 -0.71 22.24
CA ILE A 890 28.30 -1.08 20.94
C ILE A 890 27.28 -2.21 21.11
N ILE A 891 27.65 -3.25 21.86
CA ILE A 891 26.78 -4.41 22.13
C ILE A 891 25.62 -4.05 23.06
N ASN A 892 25.86 -3.21 24.07
CA ASN A 892 24.79 -2.80 24.99
C ASN A 892 23.74 -1.90 24.31
N ASN A 893 24.16 -1.07 23.37
CA ASN A 893 23.22 -0.30 22.58
C ASN A 893 22.51 -1.17 21.53
N ALA A 894 23.20 -2.13 20.90
CA ALA A 894 22.58 -3.17 20.07
C ALA A 894 21.41 -3.89 20.77
N ALA A 895 21.63 -4.23 22.04
CA ALA A 895 20.61 -4.84 22.89
C ALA A 895 19.41 -3.89 23.11
N ARG A 896 19.65 -2.60 23.39
CA ARG A 896 18.59 -1.59 23.56
C ARG A 896 17.72 -1.41 22.32
N ASP A 897 18.32 -1.46 21.14
CA ASP A 897 17.61 -1.25 19.87
C ASP A 897 16.71 -2.42 19.48
N VAL A 898 17.02 -3.63 19.96
CA VAL A 898 16.11 -4.78 19.88
C VAL A 898 15.13 -4.87 21.06
N GLY A 899 15.05 -3.83 21.90
CA GLY A 899 14.10 -3.71 23.01
C GLY A 899 14.63 -4.17 24.37
N ILE A 900 15.92 -4.51 24.50
CA ILE A 900 16.53 -4.96 25.76
C ILE A 900 17.08 -3.76 26.54
N THR A 901 16.38 -3.38 27.62
CA THR A 901 16.80 -2.25 28.46
C THR A 901 17.92 -2.65 29.43
N GLY A 902 19.16 -2.21 29.18
CA GLY A 902 20.29 -2.37 30.10
C GLY A 902 21.51 -3.02 29.47
N GLU A 903 22.51 -3.34 30.29
CA GLU A 903 23.65 -4.18 29.88
C GLU A 903 23.23 -5.65 29.90
N LEU A 904 23.57 -6.40 28.84
CA LEU A 904 23.31 -7.84 28.76
C LEU A 904 24.23 -8.59 29.74
N ALA A 905 23.79 -8.66 30.99
CA ALA A 905 24.50 -9.39 32.02
C ALA A 905 24.48 -10.89 31.74
N ARG A 906 25.60 -11.57 32.07
CA ARG A 906 25.65 -13.03 32.11
C ARG A 906 24.61 -13.56 33.09
N LEU A 907 23.94 -14.65 32.71
CA LEU A 907 22.96 -15.37 33.53
C LEU A 907 23.58 -16.67 34.04
N PRO A 908 24.35 -16.66 35.15
CA PRO A 908 25.14 -17.80 35.57
C PRO A 908 24.29 -19.04 35.90
N ASN A 909 23.03 -18.86 36.34
CA ASN A 909 22.20 -20.02 36.67
C ASN A 909 21.70 -20.76 35.44
N THR A 910 21.73 -20.17 34.24
CA THR A 910 21.46 -20.90 32.98
C THR A 910 22.46 -22.04 32.74
N ARG A 911 23.72 -21.90 33.19
CA ARG A 911 24.71 -22.98 33.17
C ARG A 911 24.32 -24.10 34.14
N SER A 912 24.02 -23.73 35.38
CA SER A 912 23.65 -24.68 36.43
C SER A 912 22.36 -25.43 36.07
N GLU A 913 21.39 -24.73 35.50
CA GLU A 913 20.16 -25.27 34.93
C GLU A 913 20.52 -26.34 33.88
N ALA A 914 21.24 -25.95 32.83
CA ALA A 914 21.58 -26.87 31.73
C ALA A 914 22.35 -28.10 32.18
N GLN A 915 23.34 -27.94 33.06
CA GLN A 915 24.10 -29.06 33.61
C GLN A 915 23.18 -30.01 34.39
N THR A 916 22.25 -29.48 35.19
CA THR A 916 21.26 -30.29 35.91
C THR A 916 20.37 -31.06 34.95
N LEU A 917 19.89 -30.43 33.88
CA LEU A 917 19.02 -31.08 32.89
C LEU A 917 19.71 -32.25 32.19
N LEU A 918 20.97 -32.07 31.78
CA LEU A 918 21.74 -33.10 31.07
C LEU A 918 21.97 -34.35 31.93
N THR A 919 22.08 -34.21 33.26
CA THR A 919 22.20 -35.39 34.16
C THR A 919 20.98 -36.32 34.16
N LEU A 920 19.84 -35.87 33.62
CA LEU A 920 18.59 -36.63 33.57
C LEU A 920 18.49 -37.53 32.33
N VAL A 921 19.43 -37.41 31.39
CA VAL A 921 19.44 -38.12 30.10
C VAL A 921 20.77 -38.85 29.91
N PRO A 922 20.81 -40.02 29.27
CA PRO A 922 22.09 -40.65 28.91
C PRO A 922 22.88 -39.78 27.91
N GLU A 923 24.20 -39.66 28.09
CA GLU A 923 25.09 -38.86 27.23
C GLU A 923 24.95 -39.18 25.73
N ALA A 924 24.64 -40.42 25.36
CA ALA A 924 24.44 -40.81 23.96
C ALA A 924 23.21 -40.12 23.30
N ASN A 925 22.27 -39.65 24.11
CA ASN A 925 20.99 -39.08 23.70
C ASN A 925 20.85 -37.59 24.02
N ASP A 926 21.90 -36.95 24.51
CA ASP A 926 21.92 -35.53 24.79
C ASP A 926 22.79 -34.73 23.79
N PHE A 927 22.73 -33.40 23.91
CA PHE A 927 23.63 -32.46 23.27
C PHE A 927 23.69 -31.18 24.10
N SER A 928 24.89 -30.64 24.23
CA SER A 928 25.12 -29.37 24.90
C SER A 928 25.87 -28.41 24.00
N ALA A 929 25.39 -27.17 23.96
CA ALA A 929 26.10 -26.04 23.39
C ALA A 929 26.18 -24.96 24.47
N PHE A 930 27.42 -24.61 24.82
CA PHE A 930 27.75 -23.78 25.96
C PHE A 930 28.69 -22.66 25.55
N ASP A 931 28.61 -21.52 26.22
CA ASP A 931 29.51 -20.39 25.97
C ASP A 931 29.48 -20.02 24.48
N PHE A 932 30.64 -19.92 23.84
CA PHE A 932 30.78 -19.60 22.41
C PHE A 932 30.09 -20.61 21.47
N ALA A 933 29.88 -21.86 21.90
CA ALA A 933 29.16 -22.86 21.12
C ALA A 933 27.63 -22.65 21.14
N ALA A 934 27.10 -21.97 22.17
CA ALA A 934 25.72 -21.49 22.23
C ALA A 934 25.56 -20.26 21.31
N ASN A 935 25.71 -20.47 20.01
CA ASN A 935 25.69 -19.44 18.97
C ASN A 935 24.54 -19.67 17.97
N ARG A 936 24.28 -18.66 17.13
CA ARG A 936 23.22 -18.70 16.12
C ARG A 936 23.37 -19.87 15.15
N GLN A 937 24.59 -20.18 14.71
CA GLN A 937 24.85 -21.28 13.76
C GLN A 937 24.48 -22.65 14.35
N THR A 938 24.78 -22.89 15.62
CA THR A 938 24.38 -24.12 16.31
C THR A 938 22.86 -24.20 16.43
N ALA A 939 22.21 -23.10 16.82
CA ALA A 939 20.76 -23.02 16.99
C ALA A 939 19.98 -23.24 15.69
N THR A 940 20.56 -22.91 14.53
CA THR A 940 19.96 -23.09 13.20
C THR A 940 20.44 -24.33 12.46
N SER A 941 21.26 -25.18 13.09
CA SER A 941 21.80 -26.38 12.46
C SER A 941 20.74 -27.47 12.25
N GLU A 942 20.88 -28.25 11.17
CA GLU A 942 20.03 -29.43 10.90
C GLU A 942 20.10 -30.48 12.02
N GLN A 943 21.16 -30.45 12.84
CA GLN A 943 21.30 -31.35 13.99
C GLN A 943 20.14 -31.20 14.99
N MET A 944 19.57 -30.00 15.12
CA MET A 944 18.45 -29.73 16.04
C MET A 944 17.22 -30.59 15.74
N ALA A 945 17.02 -30.99 14.48
CA ALA A 945 15.92 -31.87 14.07
C ALA A 945 16.00 -33.27 14.69
N ASN A 946 17.14 -33.68 15.26
CA ASN A 946 17.32 -35.02 15.82
C ASN A 946 16.85 -35.16 17.28
N TYR A 947 16.38 -34.08 17.91
CA TYR A 947 16.09 -34.05 19.34
C TYR A 947 14.60 -33.87 19.63
N GLN A 948 14.07 -34.68 20.54
CA GLN A 948 12.68 -34.61 20.99
C GLN A 948 12.41 -33.34 21.82
N ILE A 949 13.41 -32.88 22.59
CA ILE A 949 13.32 -31.68 23.42
C ILE A 949 14.47 -30.75 23.07
N ILE A 950 14.16 -29.48 22.80
CA ILE A 950 15.15 -28.42 22.62
C ILE A 950 14.94 -27.38 23.71
N HIS A 951 16.00 -27.10 24.46
CA HIS A 951 16.00 -26.18 25.59
C HIS A 951 16.94 -25.00 25.34
N PHE A 952 16.38 -23.79 25.34
CA PHE A 952 17.15 -22.55 25.26
C PHE A 952 17.14 -21.87 26.63
N ALA A 953 18.32 -21.73 27.25
CA ALA A 953 18.50 -21.02 28.52
C ALA A 953 19.36 -19.77 28.29
N THR A 954 18.72 -18.65 28.00
CA THR A 954 19.39 -17.40 27.59
C THR A 954 18.46 -16.18 27.71
N HIS A 955 18.88 -14.99 27.26
CA HIS A 955 18.02 -13.83 27.11
C HIS A 955 17.08 -13.97 25.90
N GLY A 956 15.83 -13.58 26.09
CA GLY A 956 14.83 -13.41 25.03
C GLY A 956 14.42 -11.95 24.96
N PHE A 957 13.94 -11.52 23.80
CA PHE A 957 13.50 -10.14 23.61
C PHE A 957 12.32 -10.06 22.64
N PHE A 958 11.47 -9.06 22.87
CA PHE A 958 10.32 -8.74 22.04
C PHE A 958 10.47 -7.33 21.49
N ASN A 959 10.40 -7.20 20.17
CA ASN A 959 10.41 -5.92 19.48
C ASN A 959 8.97 -5.51 19.15
N ALA A 960 8.43 -4.53 19.88
CA ALA A 960 7.05 -4.09 19.73
C ALA A 960 6.80 -3.32 18.43
N GLN A 961 7.82 -2.71 17.84
CA GLN A 961 7.71 -1.96 16.58
C GLN A 961 7.79 -2.87 15.36
N ASN A 962 8.63 -3.91 15.43
CA ASN A 962 8.87 -4.87 14.37
C ASN A 962 8.90 -6.30 14.95
N PRO A 963 7.74 -6.95 15.17
CA PRO A 963 7.68 -8.26 15.81
C PRO A 963 8.52 -9.35 15.11
N GLN A 964 8.72 -9.26 13.79
CA GLN A 964 9.58 -10.15 13.02
C GLN A 964 11.07 -10.12 13.45
N LEU A 965 11.49 -9.06 14.14
CA LEU A 965 12.85 -8.94 14.67
C LEU A 965 13.00 -9.51 16.08
N SER A 966 11.90 -9.89 16.75
CA SER A 966 11.94 -10.55 18.07
C SER A 966 12.74 -11.85 18.02
N GLY A 967 13.32 -12.26 19.14
CA GLY A 967 14.27 -13.37 19.11
C GLY A 967 14.83 -13.81 20.44
N LEU A 968 15.82 -14.69 20.35
CA LEU A 968 16.69 -15.11 21.45
C LEU A 968 18.10 -14.55 21.21
N VAL A 969 18.81 -14.26 22.28
CA VAL A 969 20.20 -13.82 22.23
C VAL A 969 21.11 -15.02 22.44
N MET A 970 21.92 -15.35 21.44
CA MET A 970 23.00 -16.34 21.53
C MET A 970 24.33 -15.60 21.75
N SER A 971 25.46 -16.30 21.73
CA SER A 971 26.77 -15.68 21.89
C SER A 971 26.98 -14.55 20.87
N LEU A 972 27.28 -13.36 21.38
CA LEU A 972 27.51 -12.12 20.61
C LEU A 972 29.00 -11.87 20.36
N VAL A 973 29.86 -12.70 20.93
CA VAL A 973 31.31 -12.66 20.69
C VAL A 973 31.86 -14.07 20.45
N ASP A 974 32.95 -14.15 19.69
CA ASP A 974 33.75 -15.37 19.54
C ASP A 974 34.77 -15.53 20.69
N GLU A 975 35.54 -16.63 20.67
CA GLU A 975 36.56 -16.93 21.68
C GLU A 975 37.66 -15.84 21.81
N LYS A 976 37.85 -15.05 20.75
CA LYS A 976 38.83 -13.95 20.68
C LYS A 976 38.22 -12.60 21.09
N GLY A 977 36.96 -12.58 21.50
CA GLY A 977 36.23 -11.36 21.87
C GLY A 977 35.80 -10.53 20.67
N GLN A 978 35.83 -11.08 19.46
CA GLN A 978 35.34 -10.37 18.27
C GLN A 978 33.82 -10.46 18.20
N PRO A 979 33.11 -9.37 17.88
CA PRO A 979 31.66 -9.39 17.71
C PRO A 979 31.21 -10.40 16.64
N VAL A 980 30.17 -11.16 16.93
CA VAL A 980 29.48 -12.04 15.99
C VAL A 980 27.97 -11.83 16.09
N ASP A 981 27.22 -12.12 15.03
CA ASP A 981 25.76 -12.07 15.07
C ASP A 981 25.20 -13.27 15.85
N GLY A 982 24.80 -13.02 17.10
CA GLY A 982 24.16 -13.99 17.97
C GLY A 982 22.63 -13.87 18.03
N PHE A 983 21.97 -13.01 17.26
CA PHE A 983 20.52 -12.85 17.38
C PHE A 983 19.78 -13.93 16.59
N LEU A 984 19.17 -14.90 17.29
CA LEU A 984 18.25 -15.87 16.68
C LEU A 984 16.87 -15.24 16.56
N ARG A 985 16.53 -14.71 15.39
CA ARG A 985 15.30 -13.93 15.16
C ARG A 985 14.15 -14.80 14.66
N LEU A 986 12.93 -14.25 14.69
CA LEU A 986 11.73 -14.97 14.26
C LEU A 986 11.83 -15.53 12.83
N HIS A 987 12.45 -14.80 11.91
CA HIS A 987 12.67 -15.28 10.53
C HIS A 987 13.62 -16.50 10.46
N ASP A 988 14.60 -16.61 11.38
CA ASP A 988 15.46 -17.79 11.48
C ASP A 988 14.64 -18.99 11.92
N ILE A 989 13.78 -18.78 12.92
CA ILE A 989 12.91 -19.81 13.49
C ILE A 989 11.93 -20.33 12.42
N TYR A 990 11.34 -19.45 11.60
CA TYR A 990 10.50 -19.85 10.46
C TYR A 990 11.24 -20.67 9.39
N ASN A 991 12.57 -20.71 9.41
CA ASN A 991 13.37 -21.52 8.49
C ASN A 991 13.87 -22.83 9.11
N LEU A 992 13.58 -23.07 10.39
CA LEU A 992 13.92 -24.33 11.04
C LEU A 992 12.95 -25.43 10.60
N ASN A 993 13.48 -26.65 10.54
CA ASN A 993 12.69 -27.86 10.40
C ASN A 993 12.97 -28.73 11.64
N LEU A 994 12.08 -28.66 12.62
CA LEU A 994 12.23 -29.32 13.91
C LEU A 994 11.34 -30.56 13.98
N ALA A 995 11.93 -31.69 14.41
CA ALA A 995 11.17 -32.85 14.84
C ALA A 995 10.91 -32.85 16.36
N ALA A 996 11.16 -31.73 17.04
CA ALA A 996 11.00 -31.60 18.48
C ALA A 996 9.53 -31.75 18.88
N ASP A 997 9.29 -32.51 19.94
CA ASP A 997 8.00 -32.66 20.59
C ASP A 997 7.73 -31.54 21.60
N LEU A 998 8.80 -30.90 22.09
CA LEU A 998 8.76 -29.81 23.04
C LEU A 998 9.94 -28.84 22.81
N VAL A 999 9.63 -27.54 22.73
CA VAL A 999 10.64 -26.47 22.84
C VAL A 999 10.42 -25.71 24.14
N VAL A 1000 11.47 -25.59 24.94
CA VAL A 1000 11.46 -24.82 26.19
C VAL A 1000 12.28 -23.54 26.00
N LEU A 1001 11.59 -22.41 26.07
CA LEU A 1001 12.19 -21.08 25.98
C LEU A 1001 12.42 -20.54 27.40
N SER A 1002 13.45 -21.04 28.07
CA SER A 1002 13.93 -20.58 29.39
C SER A 1002 14.63 -19.21 29.25
N ALA A 1003 13.84 -18.23 28.86
CA ALA A 1003 14.28 -16.90 28.45
C ALA A 1003 13.16 -15.89 28.70
N CYS A 1004 13.52 -14.62 28.89
CA CYS A 1004 12.60 -13.52 29.18
C CYS A 1004 11.65 -13.23 28.01
N GLN A 1005 10.39 -12.91 28.33
CA GLN A 1005 9.39 -12.35 27.39
C GLN A 1005 9.13 -13.19 26.13
N THR A 1006 9.38 -14.50 26.15
CA THR A 1006 9.31 -15.37 24.97
C THR A 1006 7.89 -15.77 24.56
N GLY A 1007 6.92 -15.59 25.45
CA GLY A 1007 5.49 -15.76 25.20
C GLY A 1007 4.79 -14.47 24.82
N LEU A 1008 5.51 -13.34 24.73
CA LEU A 1008 4.98 -12.07 24.23
C LEU A 1008 5.05 -12.00 22.71
N GLY A 1009 4.25 -11.12 22.14
CA GLY A 1009 4.17 -10.83 20.72
C GLY A 1009 3.21 -9.69 20.47
N GLU A 1010 3.06 -9.26 19.22
CA GLU A 1010 2.02 -8.29 18.87
C GLU A 1010 0.65 -8.97 18.88
N ILE A 1011 -0.35 -8.40 19.55
CA ILE A 1011 -1.74 -8.85 19.41
C ILE A 1011 -2.31 -8.21 18.15
N VAL A 1012 -2.47 -9.03 17.12
CA VAL A 1012 -3.21 -8.63 15.93
C VAL A 1012 -4.66 -9.10 16.08
N LYS A 1013 -5.61 -8.18 15.89
CA LYS A 1013 -7.04 -8.47 16.06
C LYS A 1013 -7.45 -9.65 15.18
N GLY A 1014 -7.96 -10.70 15.80
CA GLY A 1014 -8.36 -11.92 15.09
C GLY A 1014 -7.22 -12.80 14.58
N GLU A 1015 -5.97 -12.53 14.96
CA GLU A 1015 -4.83 -13.41 14.71
C GLU A 1015 -4.21 -13.93 16.02
N GLY A 1016 -4.43 -13.21 17.12
CA GLY A 1016 -3.82 -13.52 18.42
C GLY A 1016 -2.39 -13.01 18.49
N ILE A 1017 -1.54 -13.68 19.27
CA ILE A 1017 -0.14 -13.30 19.47
C ILE A 1017 0.70 -13.65 18.22
N SER A 1018 1.30 -12.64 17.60
CA SER A 1018 2.37 -12.80 16.61
C SER A 1018 3.73 -12.69 17.31
N GLY A 1019 4.41 -13.83 17.51
CA GLY A 1019 5.66 -13.91 18.27
C GLY A 1019 6.39 -15.24 18.14
N LEU A 1020 7.37 -15.48 19.01
CA LEU A 1020 8.27 -16.65 18.95
C LEU A 1020 7.52 -17.98 19.04
N THR A 1021 6.45 -18.05 19.85
CA THR A 1021 5.69 -19.29 20.01
C THR A 1021 5.05 -19.75 18.70
N ARG A 1022 4.54 -18.80 17.92
CA ARG A 1022 4.01 -19.05 16.57
C ARG A 1022 5.09 -19.54 15.60
N GLY A 1023 6.27 -18.91 15.64
CA GLY A 1023 7.41 -19.30 14.80
C GLY A 1023 7.87 -20.74 15.06
N PHE A 1024 7.98 -21.13 16.33
CA PHE A 1024 8.38 -22.49 16.70
C PHE A 1024 7.30 -23.54 16.42
N MET A 1025 6.00 -23.17 16.50
CA MET A 1025 4.91 -24.04 16.03
C MET A 1025 5.04 -24.30 14.52
N TYR A 1026 5.26 -23.24 13.73
CA TYR A 1026 5.52 -23.39 12.29
C TYR A 1026 6.75 -24.23 11.99
N ALA A 1027 7.82 -24.08 12.77
CA ALA A 1027 9.03 -24.88 12.65
C ALA A 1027 8.82 -26.38 12.94
N GLY A 1028 7.62 -26.80 13.35
CA GLY A 1028 7.26 -28.19 13.57
C GLY A 1028 7.12 -28.60 15.03
N THR A 1029 7.19 -27.66 15.98
CA THR A 1029 7.07 -28.00 17.41
C THR A 1029 5.61 -27.89 17.89
N PRO A 1030 4.98 -28.98 18.34
CA PRO A 1030 3.58 -28.96 18.78
C PRO A 1030 3.37 -28.41 20.20
N ARG A 1031 4.44 -28.31 21.02
CA ARG A 1031 4.37 -27.94 22.44
C ARG A 1031 5.45 -26.94 22.80
N LEU A 1032 5.08 -25.89 23.52
CA LEU A 1032 6.03 -24.88 23.98
C LEU A 1032 5.85 -24.52 25.44
N VAL A 1033 6.97 -24.19 26.09
CA VAL A 1033 7.00 -23.49 27.37
C VAL A 1033 7.67 -22.14 27.14
N ALA A 1034 6.97 -21.05 27.44
CA ALA A 1034 7.41 -19.68 27.16
C ALA A 1034 7.00 -18.72 28.29
N SER A 1035 7.74 -17.62 28.46
CA SER A 1035 7.56 -16.68 29.57
C SER A 1035 6.82 -15.39 29.17
N LEU A 1036 5.94 -14.88 30.04
CA LEU A 1036 5.15 -13.67 29.78
C LEU A 1036 5.86 -12.35 30.20
N TRP A 1037 6.93 -12.41 30.98
CA TRP A 1037 7.68 -11.23 31.44
C TRP A 1037 9.15 -11.58 31.71
N SER A 1038 9.94 -10.59 32.14
CA SER A 1038 11.34 -10.80 32.52
C SER A 1038 11.43 -11.57 33.84
N VAL A 1039 12.02 -12.76 33.76
CA VAL A 1039 12.07 -13.73 34.85
C VAL A 1039 13.35 -13.62 35.68
N ASP A 1040 13.29 -14.10 36.92
CA ASP A 1040 14.47 -14.22 37.79
C ASP A 1040 15.31 -15.44 37.41
N ASP A 1041 16.63 -15.26 37.28
CA ASP A 1041 17.57 -16.30 36.81
C ASP A 1041 17.61 -17.52 37.74
N ALA A 1042 17.69 -17.31 39.06
CA ALA A 1042 17.79 -18.40 40.03
C ALA A 1042 16.46 -19.16 40.17
N ALA A 1043 15.34 -18.45 40.23
CA ALA A 1043 14.03 -19.06 40.30
C ALA A 1043 13.69 -19.85 39.02
N THR A 1044 14.10 -19.35 37.85
CA THR A 1044 13.92 -20.03 36.57
C THR A 1044 14.70 -21.34 36.53
N ALA A 1045 15.98 -21.32 36.90
CA ALA A 1045 16.81 -22.53 36.98
C ALA A 1045 16.21 -23.59 37.91
N ALA A 1046 15.66 -23.17 39.04
CA ALA A 1046 14.98 -24.07 39.98
C ALA A 1046 13.68 -24.63 39.40
N LEU A 1047 12.85 -23.80 38.77
CA LEU A 1047 11.60 -24.23 38.12
C LEU A 1047 11.88 -25.25 37.00
N MET A 1048 12.83 -24.96 36.11
CA MET A 1048 13.18 -25.84 34.99
C MET A 1048 13.78 -27.16 35.47
N SER A 1049 14.65 -27.13 36.49
CA SER A 1049 15.18 -28.36 37.09
C SER A 1049 14.08 -29.26 37.65
N LYS A 1050 13.09 -28.69 38.35
CA LYS A 1050 11.92 -29.42 38.86
C LYS A 1050 11.06 -29.94 37.71
N PHE A 1051 10.78 -29.11 36.71
CA PHE A 1051 9.98 -29.47 35.54
C PHE A 1051 10.55 -30.69 34.81
N TYR A 1052 11.84 -30.68 34.48
CA TYR A 1052 12.48 -31.79 33.80
C TYR A 1052 12.61 -33.03 34.68
N ARG A 1053 12.80 -32.88 36.00
CA ARG A 1053 12.77 -34.01 36.94
C ARG A 1053 11.43 -34.72 36.88
N GLU A 1054 10.32 -33.98 36.98
CA GLU A 1054 8.97 -34.56 36.89
C GLU A 1054 8.71 -35.20 35.52
N MET A 1055 9.19 -34.58 34.45
CA MET A 1055 8.99 -35.07 33.08
C MET A 1055 9.82 -36.32 32.77
N LEU A 1056 11.13 -36.31 33.04
CA LEU A 1056 12.05 -37.35 32.60
C LEU A 1056 12.23 -38.48 33.62
N GLN A 1057 12.23 -38.18 34.93
CA GLN A 1057 12.36 -39.20 35.97
C GLN A 1057 11.00 -39.77 36.36
N ASN A 1058 10.02 -38.92 36.64
CA ASN A 1058 8.66 -39.34 37.03
C ASN A 1058 7.74 -39.61 35.84
N LYS A 1059 8.23 -39.44 34.60
CA LYS A 1059 7.53 -39.76 33.34
C LYS A 1059 6.18 -39.05 33.21
N MET A 1060 6.06 -37.86 33.79
CA MET A 1060 4.87 -37.03 33.63
C MET A 1060 4.82 -36.41 32.24
N ARG A 1061 3.62 -36.20 31.70
CA ARG A 1061 3.43 -35.39 30.49
C ARG A 1061 3.96 -33.96 30.72
N PRO A 1062 4.47 -33.26 29.69
CA PRO A 1062 5.06 -31.93 29.84
C PRO A 1062 4.19 -30.93 30.62
N ALA A 1063 2.92 -30.78 30.26
CA ALA A 1063 2.02 -29.85 30.96
C ALA A 1063 1.78 -30.22 32.44
N ALA A 1064 1.65 -31.52 32.75
CA ALA A 1064 1.51 -32.00 34.12
C ALA A 1064 2.81 -31.80 34.94
N ALA A 1065 3.97 -32.01 34.31
CA ALA A 1065 5.27 -31.80 34.92
C ALA A 1065 5.52 -30.31 35.22
N LEU A 1066 5.16 -29.41 34.30
CA LEU A 1066 5.28 -27.96 34.54
C LEU A 1066 4.39 -27.53 35.71
N ARG A 1067 3.15 -28.02 35.74
CA ARG A 1067 2.25 -27.78 36.87
C ARG A 1067 2.83 -28.28 38.19
N ALA A 1068 3.37 -29.49 38.24
CA ALA A 1068 3.97 -30.05 39.45
C ALA A 1068 5.15 -29.19 39.94
N ALA A 1069 6.00 -28.73 39.02
CA ALA A 1069 7.09 -27.81 39.33
C ALA A 1069 6.58 -26.47 39.88
N GLN A 1070 5.56 -25.88 39.26
CA GLN A 1070 4.95 -24.62 39.72
C GLN A 1070 4.30 -24.75 41.11
N LEU A 1071 3.66 -25.89 41.41
CA LEU A 1071 3.11 -26.17 42.73
C LEU A 1071 4.21 -26.31 43.79
N GLU A 1072 5.33 -26.94 43.46
CA GLU A 1072 6.48 -27.02 44.36
C GLU A 1072 7.11 -25.64 44.60
N MET A 1073 7.18 -24.78 43.58
CA MET A 1073 7.62 -23.38 43.74
C MET A 1073 6.68 -22.60 44.65
N LEU A 1074 5.36 -22.74 44.47
CA LEU A 1074 4.33 -22.11 45.29
C LEU A 1074 4.41 -22.51 46.77
N GLN A 1075 4.86 -23.73 47.07
CA GLN A 1075 5.05 -24.22 48.44
C GLN A 1075 6.40 -23.81 49.07
N SER A 1076 7.33 -23.30 48.26
CA SER A 1076 8.64 -22.86 48.73
C SER A 1076 8.53 -21.54 49.51
N ARG A 1077 9.43 -21.30 50.47
CA ARG A 1077 9.47 -20.01 51.19
C ARG A 1077 10.09 -18.88 50.37
N GLU A 1078 10.89 -19.22 49.38
CA GLU A 1078 11.70 -18.27 48.61
C GLU A 1078 10.96 -17.76 47.36
N TRP A 1079 10.13 -18.62 46.75
CA TRP A 1079 9.52 -18.37 45.44
C TRP A 1079 8.00 -18.56 45.42
N ASP A 1080 7.31 -18.31 46.54
CA ASP A 1080 5.85 -18.47 46.66
C ASP A 1080 5.02 -17.44 45.85
N LEU A 1081 5.63 -16.33 45.42
CA LEU A 1081 4.96 -15.30 44.65
C LEU A 1081 4.77 -15.73 43.17
N PRO A 1082 3.60 -15.46 42.56
CA PRO A 1082 3.35 -15.75 41.14
C PRO A 1082 4.42 -15.21 40.18
N TYR A 1083 5.09 -14.11 40.53
CA TYR A 1083 6.21 -13.56 39.77
C TYR A 1083 7.25 -14.62 39.37
N PHE A 1084 7.57 -15.57 40.26
CA PHE A 1084 8.65 -16.54 40.08
C PHE A 1084 8.26 -17.79 39.30
N TRP A 1085 6.98 -18.17 39.29
CA TRP A 1085 6.54 -19.44 38.72
C TRP A 1085 5.45 -19.31 37.65
N ALA A 1086 4.63 -18.26 37.71
CA ALA A 1086 3.50 -18.06 36.79
C ALA A 1086 3.92 -17.42 35.46
N ALA A 1087 5.17 -16.94 35.35
CA ALA A 1087 5.68 -16.37 34.11
C ALA A 1087 5.63 -17.38 32.96
N PHE A 1088 5.96 -18.64 33.26
CA PHE A 1088 6.03 -19.72 32.29
C PHE A 1088 4.68 -20.39 32.10
N GLY A 1089 4.16 -20.31 30.88
CA GLY A 1089 2.94 -20.98 30.46
C GLY A 1089 3.22 -22.11 29.48
N PHE A 1090 2.38 -23.16 29.54
CA PHE A 1090 2.36 -24.21 28.53
C PHE A 1090 1.45 -23.80 27.36
N GLN A 1091 1.93 -23.96 26.12
CA GLN A 1091 1.20 -23.64 24.90
C GLN A 1091 1.21 -24.81 23.92
N GLY A 1092 0.07 -25.08 23.27
CA GLY A 1092 -0.07 -26.11 22.23
C GLY A 1092 -0.62 -27.45 22.73
N GLU A 1093 -0.13 -28.55 22.16
CA GLU A 1093 -0.64 -29.90 22.39
C GLU A 1093 -0.33 -30.44 23.79
N TRP A 1094 -1.31 -30.97 24.52
CA TRP A 1094 -1.10 -31.47 25.89
C TRP A 1094 -0.99 -32.99 26.00
N ARG A 1095 -1.35 -33.74 24.95
CA ARG A 1095 -1.30 -35.20 24.96
C ARG A 1095 0.11 -35.75 24.85
#